data_AF-A0AAU1PT88-F1
#
_entry.id   AF-A0AAU1PT88-F1
#
_cell.length_a   1.000
_cell.length_b   1.000
_cell.length_c   1.000
_cell.angle_alpha   90.00
_cell.angle_beta   90.00
_cell.angle_gamma   90.00
#
_symmetry.space_group_name_H-M   'P 1'
#
loop_
_entity.id
_entity.type
_entity.pdbx_description
1 polymer ?
#
loop_
_entity_poly.entity_id
_entity_poly.type
_entity_poly.pdbx_seq_one_letter_code
_entity_poly.pdbx_strand_id
1 'polypeptide(L)'
;MRASPSRTARLGSLPPPLRVALLTLLAVGLALYALAVPTTTAHAADSLLSQGKPATASSLEGAGYPASAAVDGDAATRWASAWSDPQWIQVDLGQTSTLSKVVLNWENYGTSYQLQVSDDASHWTTVYDTTTGPGGAQTLNVSGSGRYVRMYGTKRVNGYGYSLWEFQVYGTAGTTGGDGGTTNGGTTNGGTTNGGTTNGGTTNGGATGGGSTTGGTGTPPPGNWSTVWSDDFNGGANTSPDGGNWIIDTGTAYPGGAAQWGTGEVETATNSTANVGLDGNGHLNLTALKSGNSWTSGRIESKRSDFTAPAGGQLQISATLKQPNPAKALGYWPSFRAMGAAYRGNTAAWPAVGESDIMEDVNGRGQLSATLHCGTAPDGNCAEYNGLTSGLASCDGCQTGYHTYSEVIDRTTSDEQIRWYLDNKQVWQVNESQVGVATWNAAVHHGVYVDFSLRIGGSYPNAVCGCTSPADDTSSGGALSIDNVTVSQTTGNAPAPLTDPAVPGSASNVHVTGSQGNWQLTVDGKPWQVKGVTWGPSAATADAHMRDLKSMGVNTLRTWGTDASSKPLLDSAAAYGLKVVSGFWLNQGADYVNDTAYKNNTLNDIKNWVTTYKNHPGVLMWDVGNEVLLTTQDHYSGDQIEQQRIAYAKFVEQVTQAIHAIDPNHPVTSTDAWTGAWPYYKQYTPSLDLYAVNSYGAVCNVKQDWINGGYTKPYIVTESGDAGEWEVPNDANGVPTQPTDTQMRDGYLSAWNCIAGHTGVALGATMFNYGQENDFGGVWFNVLPAGWKRLAYYSVAKDFGGSPQANTPPVISSLSVGNAGAVPAGGTFNVTASASDPNGDLIRYQLMYSHKYVDGGTGLNQVDFTQTGNGTFTATAPKTLGVWKVYVYAYDGHGNVGIETKSFRVVAPTVSGTNVALGRPTTASTYQATGNGAPFPPSNATDGNWNTRWASEWSDPQWIQVDLGQSRAVKHIQLGWESAYGKSYQVQVSDNGSTWTTVYSTTTGSGGVDTVDVNASGRYVRVNLTQRGTAYGYSLYEFGVYA
;
A
#
# COMPACT_ATOMS: atom_id res chain seq x y z
N MET A 1 32.96 -54.39 23.93
CA MET A 1 32.84 -54.77 25.36
C MET A 1 31.62 -54.06 25.95
N ARG A 2 30.66 -54.85 26.49
CA ARG A 2 29.69 -54.60 27.60
C ARG A 2 28.99 -53.22 27.66
N ALA A 3 27.67 -53.09 27.82
CA ALA A 3 26.59 -54.01 28.18
C ALA A 3 25.19 -53.44 27.83
N SER A 4 24.21 -54.33 27.92
CA SER A 4 22.79 -54.28 27.53
C SER A 4 21.83 -53.74 28.63
N PRO A 5 20.49 -53.73 28.43
CA PRO A 5 19.49 -52.77 28.94
C PRO A 5 18.57 -53.31 30.06
N SER A 6 17.56 -52.54 30.51
CA SER A 6 16.40 -53.09 31.23
C SER A 6 15.07 -52.40 30.91
N ARG A 7 14.09 -53.25 30.59
CA ARG A 7 12.67 -52.99 30.26
C ARG A 7 11.85 -52.60 31.50
N THR A 8 10.75 -51.89 31.30
CA THR A 8 9.61 -51.88 32.23
C THR A 8 8.34 -52.42 31.56
N ALA A 9 7.60 -53.20 32.33
CA ALA A 9 6.64 -54.20 31.92
C ALA A 9 5.17 -53.70 31.87
N ARG A 10 4.33 -54.43 31.12
CA ARG A 10 2.87 -54.27 31.03
C ARG A 10 2.18 -54.67 32.35
N LEU A 11 1.19 -53.87 32.78
CA LEU A 11 0.21 -54.24 33.82
C LEU A 11 -0.75 -55.31 33.28
N GLY A 12 -0.48 -56.58 33.55
CA GLY A 12 -1.35 -57.68 33.13
C GLY A 12 -1.67 -58.74 34.18
N SER A 13 -1.06 -58.72 35.36
CA SER A 13 -1.18 -59.85 36.29
C SER A 13 -1.00 -59.46 37.76
N LEU A 14 -2.09 -59.14 38.46
CA LEU A 14 -2.14 -59.11 39.93
C LEU A 14 -3.42 -59.79 40.44
N PRO A 15 -3.35 -60.57 41.55
CA PRO A 15 -4.42 -61.45 42.02
C PRO A 15 -5.57 -60.73 42.79
N PRO A 16 -6.73 -61.39 42.97
CA PRO A 16 -7.99 -60.77 43.41
C PRO A 16 -7.99 -59.96 44.72
N PRO A 17 -7.26 -60.32 45.80
CA PRO A 17 -7.38 -59.59 47.07
C PRO A 17 -6.70 -58.22 47.06
N LEU A 18 -5.83 -57.92 46.08
CA LEU A 18 -5.16 -56.62 45.94
C LEU A 18 -6.00 -55.58 45.17
N ARG A 19 -7.05 -56.00 44.45
CA ARG A 19 -7.95 -55.07 43.75
C ARG A 19 -8.95 -54.38 44.70
N VAL A 20 -9.33 -55.03 45.81
CA VAL A 20 -10.30 -54.47 46.77
C VAL A 20 -9.64 -53.51 47.78
N ALA A 21 -8.38 -53.75 48.13
CA ALA A 21 -7.61 -52.85 49.01
C ALA A 21 -7.18 -51.54 48.32
N LEU A 22 -6.89 -51.56 47.00
CA LEU A 22 -6.56 -50.34 46.26
C LEU A 22 -7.78 -49.42 46.04
N LEU A 23 -8.99 -49.98 45.94
CA LEU A 23 -10.23 -49.20 45.76
C LEU A 23 -10.75 -48.58 47.07
N THR A 24 -10.45 -49.17 48.23
CA THR A 24 -10.84 -48.63 49.55
C THR A 24 -9.86 -47.58 50.09
N LEU A 25 -8.56 -47.68 49.78
CA LEU A 25 -7.58 -46.63 50.10
C LEU A 25 -7.72 -45.38 49.20
N LEU A 26 -8.23 -45.54 47.97
CA LEU A 26 -8.57 -44.38 47.12
C LEU A 26 -9.81 -43.63 47.64
N ALA A 27 -10.84 -44.34 48.13
CA ALA A 27 -12.08 -43.71 48.61
C ALA A 27 -11.93 -42.99 49.96
N VAL A 28 -11.11 -43.51 50.89
CA VAL A 28 -10.85 -42.85 52.18
C VAL A 28 -9.82 -41.71 52.05
N GLY A 29 -8.87 -41.81 51.11
CA GLY A 29 -7.96 -40.71 50.77
C GLY A 29 -8.67 -39.51 50.13
N LEU A 30 -9.72 -39.75 49.33
CA LEU A 30 -10.55 -38.70 48.75
C LEU A 30 -11.50 -38.03 49.77
N ALA A 31 -11.95 -38.74 50.81
CA ALA A 31 -12.85 -38.19 51.81
C ALA A 31 -12.14 -37.33 52.88
N LEU A 32 -10.88 -37.62 53.20
CA LEU A 32 -10.07 -36.80 54.15
C LEU A 32 -9.43 -35.57 53.50
N TYR A 33 -9.27 -35.56 52.16
CA TYR A 33 -8.86 -34.36 51.43
C TYR A 33 -9.98 -33.32 51.31
N ALA A 34 -11.24 -33.68 51.54
CA ALA A 34 -12.39 -32.79 51.43
C ALA A 34 -12.68 -31.95 52.70
N LEU A 35 -11.96 -32.16 53.82
CA LEU A 35 -12.25 -31.51 55.11
C LEU A 35 -11.10 -30.66 55.68
N ALA A 36 -9.99 -30.49 54.95
CA ALA A 36 -8.84 -29.69 55.40
C ALA A 36 -8.26 -28.77 54.32
N VAL A 37 -9.04 -28.40 53.31
CA VAL A 37 -8.64 -27.35 52.35
C VAL A 37 -9.25 -26.03 52.84
N PRO A 38 -8.45 -25.00 53.16
CA PRO A 38 -9.00 -23.67 53.37
C PRO A 38 -9.79 -23.29 52.12
N THR A 39 -10.97 -22.69 52.29
CA THR A 39 -11.80 -22.22 51.18
C THR A 39 -11.01 -21.20 50.36
N THR A 40 -10.30 -21.66 49.34
CA THR A 40 -9.87 -20.83 48.23
C THR A 40 -11.10 -20.65 47.37
N THR A 41 -11.58 -19.42 47.31
CA THR A 41 -12.46 -18.97 46.23
C THR A 41 -11.92 -19.51 44.90
N ALA A 42 -12.76 -20.16 44.12
CA ALA A 42 -12.43 -20.54 42.76
C ALA A 42 -12.18 -19.23 41.97
N HIS A 43 -10.92 -18.88 41.75
CA HIS A 43 -10.56 -17.87 40.77
C HIS A 43 -10.76 -18.47 39.38
N ALA A 44 -11.46 -17.75 38.50
CA ALA A 44 -11.48 -18.06 37.07
C ALA A 44 -10.04 -18.19 36.55
N ALA A 45 -9.80 -19.12 35.61
CA ALA A 45 -8.50 -19.23 34.95
C ALA A 45 -8.12 -17.87 34.32
N ASP A 46 -6.86 -17.46 34.50
CA ASP A 46 -6.32 -16.23 33.91
C ASP A 46 -6.57 -16.20 32.39
N SER A 47 -7.32 -15.21 31.92
CA SER A 47 -7.61 -15.04 30.49
C SER A 47 -6.43 -14.36 29.81
N LEU A 48 -6.04 -14.81 28.62
CA LEU A 48 -5.10 -14.07 27.76
C LEU A 48 -5.84 -12.86 27.18
N LEU A 49 -5.46 -11.66 27.61
CA LEU A 49 -6.15 -10.42 27.28
C LEU A 49 -5.56 -9.69 26.07
N SER A 50 -4.27 -9.91 25.76
CA SER A 50 -3.55 -9.18 24.70
C SER A 50 -3.67 -9.79 23.31
N GLN A 51 -4.08 -11.05 23.16
CA GLN A 51 -4.03 -11.72 21.86
C GLN A 51 -5.01 -11.08 20.85
N GLY A 52 -4.49 -10.77 19.65
CA GLY A 52 -5.21 -10.09 18.58
C GLY A 52 -5.62 -8.66 18.90
N LYS A 53 -5.10 -8.07 19.98
CA LYS A 53 -5.44 -6.70 20.38
C LYS A 53 -4.58 -5.67 19.64
N PRO A 54 -5.07 -4.44 19.46
CA PRO A 54 -4.26 -3.37 18.88
C PRO A 54 -2.99 -3.15 19.70
N ALA A 55 -1.84 -3.21 19.02
CA ALA A 55 -0.54 -2.93 19.61
C ALA A 55 0.17 -1.82 18.84
N THR A 56 0.83 -0.92 19.58
CA THR A 56 1.68 0.14 19.02
C THR A 56 3.04 0.10 19.67
N ALA A 57 4.03 0.68 19.01
CA ALA A 57 5.40 0.71 19.53
C ALA A 57 6.04 2.08 19.25
N SER A 58 7.11 2.39 19.97
CA SER A 58 7.89 3.62 19.72
C SER A 58 8.59 3.62 18.36
N SER A 59 8.92 2.44 17.84
CA SER A 59 9.51 2.27 16.52
C SER A 59 9.39 0.82 16.05
N LEU A 60 9.80 0.59 14.80
CA LEU A 60 9.94 -0.73 14.18
C LEU A 60 11.29 -0.82 13.44
N GLU A 61 11.91 -2.00 13.43
CA GLU A 61 13.18 -2.30 12.73
C GLU A 61 12.99 -2.27 11.20
N GLY A 62 11.77 -2.56 10.74
CA GLY A 62 11.35 -2.54 9.34
C GLY A 62 9.88 -2.96 9.22
N ALA A 63 9.27 -2.76 8.05
CA ALA A 63 7.84 -3.00 7.84
C ALA A 63 7.37 -4.43 8.17
N GLY A 64 8.28 -5.42 8.11
CA GLY A 64 8.02 -6.81 8.47
C GLY A 64 8.05 -7.15 9.96
N TYR A 65 8.31 -6.18 10.85
CA TYR A 65 8.39 -6.41 12.31
C TYR A 65 7.44 -5.51 13.12
N PRO A 66 6.14 -5.47 12.77
CA PRO A 66 5.18 -4.55 13.40
C PRO A 66 4.90 -4.92 14.87
N ALA A 67 4.37 -3.97 15.64
CA ALA A 67 3.97 -4.21 17.03
C ALA A 67 2.91 -5.31 17.16
N SER A 68 2.02 -5.43 16.17
CA SER A 68 1.00 -6.49 16.10
C SER A 68 1.59 -7.89 16.10
N ALA A 69 2.80 -8.06 15.56
CA ALA A 69 3.50 -9.34 15.49
C ALA A 69 4.05 -9.84 16.83
N ALA A 70 3.86 -9.11 17.93
CA ALA A 70 4.12 -9.61 19.28
C ALA A 70 2.83 -9.95 20.03
N VAL A 71 1.66 -9.84 19.41
CA VAL A 71 0.38 -10.13 20.07
C VAL A 71 -0.56 -10.94 19.18
N ASP A 72 -0.08 -11.47 18.05
CA ASP A 72 -0.86 -12.24 17.10
C ASP A 72 -1.01 -13.71 17.50
N GLY A 73 -0.18 -14.20 18.43
CA GLY A 73 -0.15 -15.59 18.87
C GLY A 73 0.68 -16.50 17.98
N ASP A 74 1.46 -15.93 17.05
CA ASP A 74 2.37 -16.66 16.19
C ASP A 74 3.82 -16.52 16.70
N ALA A 75 4.38 -17.60 17.24
CA ALA A 75 5.76 -17.60 17.74
C ALA A 75 6.84 -17.48 16.64
N ALA A 76 6.46 -17.40 15.36
CA ALA A 76 7.34 -17.19 14.21
C ALA A 76 7.37 -15.73 13.72
N THR A 77 6.46 -14.88 14.16
CA THR A 77 6.43 -13.45 13.88
C THR A 77 6.91 -12.68 15.11
N ARG A 78 7.52 -11.50 14.91
CA ARG A 78 8.03 -10.69 16.01
C ARG A 78 7.84 -9.22 15.77
N TRP A 79 7.56 -8.50 16.83
CA TRP A 79 7.90 -7.07 16.87
C TRP A 79 9.40 -6.91 17.07
N ALA A 80 9.99 -5.93 16.40
CA ALA A 80 11.36 -5.51 16.61
C ALA A 80 11.47 -3.98 16.54
N SER A 81 12.18 -3.38 17.49
CA SER A 81 12.38 -1.92 17.55
C SER A 81 13.61 -1.45 16.80
N ALA A 82 13.69 -0.15 16.54
CA ALA A 82 14.93 0.51 16.15
C ALA A 82 16.03 0.32 17.20
N TRP A 83 17.29 0.40 16.76
CA TRP A 83 18.45 0.06 17.58
C TRP A 83 18.91 1.20 18.51
N SER A 84 17.99 1.76 19.29
CA SER A 84 18.26 2.80 20.31
C SER A 84 17.56 2.48 21.64
N ASP A 85 17.96 3.16 22.73
CA ASP A 85 17.30 3.10 24.03
C ASP A 85 16.80 4.52 24.38
N PRO A 86 15.60 4.69 24.96
CA PRO A 86 14.60 3.65 25.27
C PRO A 86 13.72 3.29 24.06
N GLN A 87 13.10 2.12 24.11
CA GLN A 87 12.04 1.70 23.18
C GLN A 87 10.89 1.04 23.95
N TRP A 88 9.69 1.06 23.38
CA TRP A 88 8.53 0.43 24.01
C TRP A 88 7.60 -0.20 22.98
N ILE A 89 6.88 -1.22 23.44
CA ILE A 89 5.70 -1.79 22.78
C ILE A 89 4.55 -1.78 23.80
N GLN A 90 3.36 -1.38 23.37
CA GLN A 90 2.15 -1.39 24.18
C GLN A 90 1.00 -2.11 23.48
N VAL A 91 0.07 -2.62 24.26
CA VAL A 91 -1.18 -3.24 23.80
C VAL A 91 -2.38 -2.55 24.46
N ASP A 92 -3.42 -2.27 23.68
CA ASP A 92 -4.73 -1.81 24.15
C ASP A 92 -5.65 -3.02 24.40
N LEU A 93 -5.96 -3.31 25.65
CA LEU A 93 -6.84 -4.43 26.02
C LEU A 93 -8.31 -4.18 25.63
N GLY A 94 -8.66 -2.95 25.25
CA GLY A 94 -9.99 -2.49 24.86
C GLY A 94 -10.84 -1.95 26.02
N GLN A 95 -10.47 -2.29 27.26
CA GLN A 95 -11.11 -1.83 28.49
C GLN A 95 -10.16 -1.99 29.68
N THR A 96 -10.35 -1.20 30.74
CA THR A 96 -9.58 -1.34 31.98
C THR A 96 -9.73 -2.76 32.52
N SER A 97 -8.61 -3.47 32.59
CA SER A 97 -8.54 -4.87 33.01
C SER A 97 -7.56 -5.03 34.16
N THR A 98 -7.80 -5.99 35.04
CA THR A 98 -6.91 -6.30 36.16
C THR A 98 -5.94 -7.39 35.73
N LEU A 99 -4.65 -7.09 35.77
CA LEU A 99 -3.57 -8.00 35.35
C LEU A 99 -3.17 -8.95 36.48
N SER A 100 -2.81 -10.18 36.11
CA SER A 100 -2.25 -11.20 37.00
C SER A 100 -0.81 -11.59 36.63
N LYS A 101 -0.50 -11.65 35.33
CA LYS A 101 0.86 -11.91 34.83
C LYS A 101 1.07 -11.37 33.43
N VAL A 102 2.33 -11.16 33.08
CA VAL A 102 2.79 -10.89 31.71
C VAL A 102 3.79 -11.98 31.33
N VAL A 103 3.65 -12.54 30.14
CA VAL A 103 4.64 -13.45 29.54
C VAL A 103 5.34 -12.72 28.39
N LEU A 104 6.66 -12.60 28.47
CA LEU A 104 7.52 -12.04 27.42
C LEU A 104 8.30 -13.17 26.77
N ASN A 105 8.13 -13.37 25.47
CA ASN A 105 8.94 -14.30 24.68
C ASN A 105 9.91 -13.52 23.80
N TRP A 106 11.16 -13.39 24.24
CA TRP A 106 12.15 -12.55 23.58
C TRP A 106 12.85 -13.24 22.41
N GLU A 107 13.09 -12.49 21.34
CA GLU A 107 14.11 -12.78 20.32
C GLU A 107 15.42 -12.10 20.70
N ASN A 108 15.40 -10.77 20.88
CA ASN A 108 16.51 -9.98 21.40
C ASN A 108 16.04 -9.10 22.56
N TYR A 109 16.61 -9.30 23.75
CA TYR A 109 15.98 -8.87 25.00
C TYR A 109 16.55 -7.59 25.62
N GLY A 110 15.73 -6.97 26.47
CA GLY A 110 16.18 -5.93 27.39
C GLY A 110 16.86 -6.50 28.63
N THR A 111 18.07 -6.06 28.94
CA THR A 111 18.67 -6.32 30.27
C THR A 111 18.04 -5.41 31.32
N SER A 112 17.60 -4.21 30.95
CA SER A 112 16.75 -3.37 31.81
C SER A 112 15.49 -2.93 31.08
N TYR A 113 14.34 -3.13 31.72
CA TYR A 113 13.01 -2.76 31.23
C TYR A 113 12.00 -2.66 32.37
N GLN A 114 10.86 -2.04 32.08
CA GLN A 114 9.70 -1.93 32.96
C GLN A 114 8.46 -2.50 32.26
N LEU A 115 7.52 -3.06 33.02
CA LEU A 115 6.15 -3.25 32.57
C LEU A 115 5.28 -2.19 33.24
N GLN A 116 4.43 -1.54 32.46
CA GLN A 116 3.62 -0.42 32.92
C GLN A 116 2.18 -0.57 32.45
N VAL A 117 1.25 -0.03 33.24
CA VAL A 117 -0.18 0.04 32.91
C VAL A 117 -0.64 1.49 32.85
N SER A 118 -1.69 1.76 32.06
CA SER A 118 -2.31 3.07 31.92
C SER A 118 -3.79 2.94 31.55
N ASP A 119 -4.62 3.90 31.95
CA ASP A 119 -6.02 3.99 31.48
C ASP A 119 -6.14 4.81 30.18
N ASP A 120 -5.16 5.67 29.88
CA ASP A 120 -5.23 6.69 28.81
C ASP A 120 -4.04 6.68 27.84
N ALA A 121 -3.09 5.75 28.02
CA ALA A 121 -1.83 5.63 27.27
C ALA A 121 -0.85 6.83 27.39
N SER A 122 -1.13 7.79 28.28
CA SER A 122 -0.30 8.98 28.50
C SER A 122 0.28 9.03 29.92
N HIS A 123 -0.47 8.58 30.93
CA HIS A 123 -0.05 8.48 32.32
C HIS A 123 0.21 7.01 32.68
N TRP A 124 1.47 6.68 32.96
CA TRP A 124 1.92 5.30 33.14
C TRP A 124 2.30 5.00 34.57
N THR A 125 1.82 3.88 35.10
CA THR A 125 2.21 3.33 36.40
C THR A 125 3.02 2.06 36.19
N THR A 126 4.24 2.02 36.74
CA THR A 126 5.10 0.83 36.67
C THR A 126 4.58 -0.28 37.59
N VAL A 127 4.36 -1.47 37.02
CA VAL A 127 3.89 -2.67 37.73
C VAL A 127 4.97 -3.76 37.83
N TYR A 128 6.08 -3.61 37.10
CA TYR A 128 7.27 -4.43 37.19
C TYR A 128 8.50 -3.66 36.68
N ASP A 129 9.67 -3.87 37.27
CA ASP A 129 10.94 -3.35 36.77
C ASP A 129 12.09 -4.36 36.97
N THR A 130 13.07 -4.31 36.08
CA THR A 130 14.32 -5.09 36.22
C THR A 130 15.49 -4.38 35.57
N THR A 131 16.70 -4.70 36.05
CA THR A 131 18.00 -4.27 35.46
C THR A 131 18.90 -5.45 35.08
N THR A 132 18.41 -6.68 35.28
CA THR A 132 19.13 -7.94 35.03
C THR A 132 18.27 -8.95 34.26
N GLY A 133 17.44 -8.46 33.33
CA GLY A 133 16.56 -9.27 32.48
C GLY A 133 17.32 -10.43 31.80
N PRO A 134 16.88 -11.69 31.95
CA PRO A 134 17.64 -12.86 31.48
C PRO A 134 17.41 -13.28 30.02
N GLY A 135 16.51 -12.61 29.28
CA GLY A 135 16.05 -13.03 27.95
C GLY A 135 15.16 -14.28 27.93
N GLY A 136 14.92 -14.84 26.74
CA GLY A 136 14.10 -16.04 26.53
C GLY A 136 12.61 -15.86 26.87
N ALA A 137 11.89 -16.96 27.09
CA ALA A 137 10.50 -16.92 27.56
C ALA A 137 10.44 -16.68 29.08
N GLN A 138 9.77 -15.60 29.49
CA GLN A 138 9.68 -15.17 30.89
C GLN A 138 8.24 -14.99 31.30
N THR A 139 7.86 -15.58 32.44
CA THR A 139 6.57 -15.32 33.09
C THR A 139 6.80 -14.41 34.29
N LEU A 140 6.18 -13.23 34.26
CA LEU A 140 6.34 -12.17 35.25
C LEU A 140 4.99 -11.94 35.92
N ASN A 141 4.90 -12.26 37.21
CA ASN A 141 3.69 -11.95 37.97
C ASN A 141 3.63 -10.45 38.22
N VAL A 142 2.50 -9.83 37.88
CA VAL A 142 2.29 -8.38 38.04
C VAL A 142 0.93 -8.14 38.67
N SER A 143 0.79 -7.03 39.38
CA SER A 143 -0.49 -6.59 39.96
C SER A 143 -0.75 -5.13 39.60
N GLY A 144 -1.86 -4.87 38.93
CA GLY A 144 -2.28 -3.54 38.53
C GLY A 144 -3.49 -3.60 37.60
N SER A 145 -4.16 -2.47 37.41
CA SER A 145 -5.27 -2.35 36.47
C SER A 145 -4.98 -1.23 35.49
N GLY A 146 -5.36 -1.43 34.23
CA GLY A 146 -5.24 -0.45 33.17
C GLY A 146 -5.86 -0.96 31.88
N ARG A 147 -6.21 -0.05 30.98
CA ARG A 147 -6.64 -0.40 29.62
C ARG A 147 -5.45 -0.72 28.73
N TYR A 148 -4.35 0.00 28.90
CA TYR A 148 -3.12 -0.17 28.14
C TYR A 148 -2.05 -0.81 29.01
N VAL A 149 -1.24 -1.68 28.39
CA VAL A 149 -0.10 -2.33 29.05
C VAL A 149 1.09 -2.21 28.12
N ARG A 150 2.25 -1.79 28.63
CA ARG A 150 3.47 -1.65 27.82
C ARG A 150 4.70 -2.28 28.46
N MET A 151 5.57 -2.81 27.61
CA MET A 151 6.96 -3.08 27.93
C MET A 151 7.78 -1.85 27.53
N TYR A 152 8.46 -1.23 28.49
CA TYR A 152 9.31 -0.05 28.31
C TYR A 152 10.77 -0.43 28.58
N GLY A 153 11.52 -0.67 27.50
CA GLY A 153 12.93 -1.04 27.53
C GLY A 153 13.85 0.16 27.73
N THR A 154 14.78 0.07 28.68
CA THR A 154 15.76 1.13 29.00
C THR A 154 17.22 0.73 28.78
N LYS A 155 17.53 -0.57 28.70
CA LYS A 155 18.83 -1.06 28.24
C LYS A 155 18.74 -2.39 27.48
N ARG A 156 19.25 -2.45 26.25
CA ARG A 156 19.32 -3.67 25.42
C ARG A 156 20.45 -4.60 25.86
N VAL A 157 20.37 -5.89 25.52
CA VAL A 157 21.43 -6.88 25.78
C VAL A 157 22.66 -6.68 24.91
N ASN A 158 22.48 -6.21 23.67
CA ASN A 158 23.53 -6.04 22.67
C ASN A 158 23.20 -4.84 21.74
N GLY A 159 23.87 -4.72 20.60
CA GLY A 159 23.70 -3.61 19.66
C GLY A 159 22.39 -3.58 18.87
N TYR A 160 21.63 -4.68 18.82
CA TYR A 160 20.36 -4.79 18.11
C TYR A 160 19.19 -4.25 18.94
N GLY A 161 18.04 -3.95 18.31
CA GLY A 161 16.82 -3.46 18.96
C GLY A 161 16.17 -4.50 19.89
N TYR A 162 15.26 -4.06 20.75
CA TYR A 162 14.38 -4.99 21.48
C TYR A 162 13.49 -5.75 20.49
N SER A 163 13.31 -7.04 20.71
CA SER A 163 12.43 -7.85 19.88
C SER A 163 11.72 -8.95 20.66
N LEU A 164 10.41 -9.04 20.48
CA LEU A 164 9.53 -9.99 21.13
C LEU A 164 8.80 -10.81 20.07
N TRP A 165 8.95 -12.14 20.14
CA TRP A 165 8.06 -13.07 19.46
C TRP A 165 6.64 -12.93 20.04
N GLU A 166 6.51 -12.79 21.36
CA GLU A 166 5.19 -12.65 22.02
C GLU A 166 5.24 -11.74 23.26
N PHE A 167 4.21 -10.92 23.43
CA PHE A 167 3.91 -10.04 24.55
C PHE A 167 2.50 -10.34 25.08
N GLN A 168 2.44 -11.31 25.97
CA GLN A 168 1.17 -11.88 26.44
C GLN A 168 0.79 -11.30 27.78
N VAL A 169 -0.37 -10.66 27.87
CA VAL A 169 -0.90 -10.06 29.09
C VAL A 169 -2.08 -10.89 29.56
N TYR A 170 -2.03 -11.38 30.79
CA TYR A 170 -3.08 -12.19 31.39
C TYR A 170 -3.78 -11.46 32.53
N GLY A 171 -5.07 -11.72 32.69
CA GLY A 171 -5.86 -11.15 33.78
C GLY A 171 -7.37 -11.35 33.60
N THR A 172 -8.14 -10.47 34.24
CA THR A 172 -9.61 -10.43 34.18
C THR A 172 -10.08 -9.11 33.56
N ALA A 173 -10.87 -9.19 32.50
CA ALA A 173 -11.50 -8.04 31.87
C ALA A 173 -12.54 -7.38 32.79
N GLY A 174 -12.58 -6.03 32.85
CA GLY A 174 -13.63 -5.28 33.53
C GLY A 174 -14.97 -5.39 32.79
N THR A 175 -16.10 -5.47 33.52
CA THR A 175 -17.43 -5.46 32.92
C THR A 175 -17.87 -4.04 32.58
N THR A 176 -18.21 -3.77 31.32
CA THR A 176 -18.90 -2.53 30.91
C THR A 176 -20.28 -2.47 31.57
N GLY A 177 -20.43 -1.64 32.61
CA GLY A 177 -21.71 -1.35 33.23
C GLY A 177 -22.59 -0.56 32.26
N GLY A 178 -23.71 -1.16 31.84
CA GLY A 178 -24.81 -0.42 31.25
C GLY A 178 -25.48 0.42 32.33
N ASP A 179 -25.62 1.71 32.08
CA ASP A 179 -26.40 2.60 32.94
C ASP A 179 -27.84 2.69 32.43
N GLY A 180 -28.78 2.49 33.34
CA GLY A 180 -30.19 2.29 33.08
C GLY A 180 -30.99 3.59 33.08
N GLY A 181 -31.96 3.67 32.16
CA GLY A 181 -32.99 4.71 32.17
C GLY A 181 -34.38 4.10 32.21
N THR A 182 -35.00 4.05 33.39
CA THR A 182 -36.44 3.79 33.56
C THR A 182 -37.24 5.10 33.52
N THR A 183 -38.14 5.20 32.55
CA THR A 183 -39.49 5.82 32.53
C THR A 183 -39.85 6.94 33.54
N ASN A 184 -40.35 8.10 33.08
CA ASN A 184 -41.79 8.40 32.89
C ASN A 184 -42.07 9.90 32.61
N GLY A 185 -43.03 10.19 31.72
CA GLY A 185 -44.04 11.25 31.90
C GLY A 185 -43.79 12.65 31.33
N GLY A 186 -44.48 13.01 30.24
CA GLY A 186 -44.61 14.40 29.78
C GLY A 186 -45.38 14.55 28.46
N THR A 187 -46.71 14.45 28.53
CA THR A 187 -47.65 14.54 27.41
C THR A 187 -47.97 15.98 26.95
N THR A 188 -48.06 16.12 25.63
CA THR A 188 -49.14 16.74 24.81
C THR A 188 -49.28 18.24 24.57
N ASN A 189 -49.57 18.48 23.28
CA ASN A 189 -50.44 19.47 22.64
C ASN A 189 -49.87 20.90 22.45
N GLY A 190 -49.95 21.49 21.26
CA GLY A 190 -50.60 21.10 20.02
C GLY A 190 -50.97 22.35 19.21
N GLY A 191 -51.14 22.21 17.89
CA GLY A 191 -51.83 23.24 17.09
C GLY A 191 -51.16 23.62 15.77
N THR A 192 -51.39 22.80 14.75
CA THR A 192 -51.51 23.22 13.34
C THR A 192 -52.71 24.15 13.15
N THR A 193 -52.60 25.15 12.27
CA THR A 193 -53.63 25.45 11.24
C THR A 193 -53.12 26.42 10.17
N ASN A 194 -53.06 25.88 8.95
CA ASN A 194 -53.47 26.44 7.65
C ASN A 194 -53.47 27.96 7.40
N GLY A 195 -52.79 28.31 6.30
CA GLY A 195 -53.53 28.67 5.08
C GLY A 195 -53.22 30.03 4.47
N GLY A 196 -52.99 30.04 3.15
CA GLY A 196 -53.43 31.15 2.30
C GLY A 196 -52.35 31.95 1.59
N THR A 197 -52.07 31.52 0.36
CA THR A 197 -51.45 32.26 -0.74
C THR A 197 -52.23 33.50 -1.16
N THR A 198 -51.54 34.60 -1.52
CA THR A 198 -51.80 35.51 -2.67
C THR A 198 -50.59 36.46 -2.82
N ASN A 199 -49.79 36.43 -3.89
CA ASN A 199 -49.97 36.87 -5.28
C ASN A 199 -49.72 38.38 -5.53
N GLY A 200 -48.68 38.66 -6.33
CA GLY A 200 -48.65 39.76 -7.31
C GLY A 200 -47.88 41.04 -6.97
N GLY A 201 -46.89 41.40 -7.79
CA GLY A 201 -46.42 42.79 -7.87
C GLY A 201 -45.01 42.99 -8.42
N THR A 202 -44.82 42.81 -9.72
CA THR A 202 -43.65 43.28 -10.49
C THR A 202 -43.54 44.82 -10.49
N THR A 203 -42.34 45.36 -10.30
CA THR A 203 -41.93 46.61 -10.96
C THR A 203 -40.49 46.50 -11.46
N ASN A 204 -40.35 46.92 -12.73
CA ASN A 204 -39.14 46.95 -13.52
C ASN A 204 -38.50 48.35 -13.36
N GLY A 205 -37.18 48.43 -13.22
CA GLY A 205 -36.44 49.68 -13.15
C GLY A 205 -35.04 49.47 -13.70
N GLY A 206 -34.83 49.83 -14.97
CA GLY A 206 -33.57 49.65 -15.67
C GLY A 206 -32.46 50.59 -15.20
N ALA A 207 -31.22 50.13 -15.33
CA ALA A 207 -30.03 50.96 -15.35
C ALA A 207 -29.09 50.46 -16.47
N THR A 208 -28.57 51.44 -17.20
CA THR A 208 -27.77 51.33 -18.41
C THR A 208 -26.28 51.07 -18.11
N GLY A 209 -25.71 50.08 -18.81
CA GLY A 209 -24.40 50.10 -19.47
C GLY A 209 -23.14 50.56 -18.71
N GLY A 210 -22.28 49.59 -18.39
CA GLY A 210 -20.85 49.76 -18.16
C GLY A 210 -20.17 48.39 -18.15
N GLY A 211 -19.40 48.07 -19.19
CA GLY A 211 -18.83 46.75 -19.42
C GLY A 211 -17.78 46.33 -18.39
N SER A 212 -17.94 45.12 -17.87
CA SER A 212 -16.86 44.30 -17.30
C SER A 212 -17.05 42.88 -17.82
N THR A 213 -15.97 42.31 -18.36
CA THR A 213 -15.92 41.01 -19.02
C THR A 213 -15.90 39.88 -17.99
N THR A 214 -17.03 39.17 -17.94
CA THR A 214 -17.21 37.73 -17.65
C THR A 214 -16.53 37.16 -16.39
N GLY A 215 -17.24 37.25 -15.26
CA GLY A 215 -17.24 36.21 -14.24
C GLY A 215 -17.89 34.94 -14.81
N GLY A 216 -17.25 33.80 -14.63
CA GLY A 216 -17.74 32.51 -15.09
C GLY A 216 -18.92 32.07 -14.23
N THR A 217 -20.14 32.23 -14.74
CA THR A 217 -21.29 31.51 -14.20
C THR A 217 -21.07 30.03 -14.49
N GLY A 218 -20.59 29.28 -13.50
CA GLY A 218 -20.60 27.83 -13.51
C GLY A 218 -22.02 27.37 -13.84
N THR A 219 -22.20 26.87 -15.06
CA THR A 219 -23.52 26.45 -15.53
C THR A 219 -23.80 25.11 -14.85
N PRO A 220 -24.92 24.95 -14.13
CA PRO A 220 -25.26 23.64 -13.56
C PRO A 220 -25.33 22.59 -14.69
N PRO A 221 -24.99 21.32 -14.41
CA PRO A 221 -25.31 20.24 -15.33
C PRO A 221 -26.82 20.26 -15.63
N PRO A 222 -27.26 19.85 -16.83
CA PRO A 222 -28.68 19.82 -17.17
C PRO A 222 -29.48 18.99 -16.14
N GLY A 223 -30.38 19.65 -15.41
CA GLY A 223 -31.20 19.05 -14.35
C GLY A 223 -31.96 20.10 -13.53
N ASN A 224 -32.98 19.68 -12.80
CA ASN A 224 -33.76 20.55 -11.88
C ASN A 224 -33.00 20.77 -10.57
N TRP A 225 -31.86 21.46 -10.62
CA TRP A 225 -31.05 21.78 -9.44
C TRP A 225 -31.60 22.99 -8.69
N SER A 226 -31.65 22.91 -7.37
CA SER A 226 -31.90 24.05 -6.49
C SER A 226 -30.69 24.32 -5.61
N THR A 227 -30.22 25.57 -5.59
CA THR A 227 -29.16 26.01 -4.67
C THR A 227 -29.63 25.94 -3.22
N VAL A 228 -28.86 25.24 -2.39
CA VAL A 228 -29.09 25.06 -0.95
C VAL A 228 -28.30 26.06 -0.14
N TRP A 229 -27.10 26.39 -0.62
CA TRP A 229 -26.19 27.35 0.00
C TRP A 229 -25.15 27.82 -1.02
N SER A 230 -24.68 29.06 -0.88
CA SER A 230 -23.60 29.60 -1.70
C SER A 230 -22.89 30.72 -0.99
N ASP A 231 -21.62 30.93 -1.33
CA ASP A 231 -20.84 32.11 -0.97
C ASP A 231 -20.03 32.55 -2.19
N ASP A 232 -20.07 33.84 -2.50
CA ASP A 232 -19.37 34.49 -3.63
C ASP A 232 -18.21 35.37 -3.15
N PHE A 233 -17.90 35.33 -1.85
CA PHE A 233 -16.78 36.02 -1.20
C PHE A 233 -16.70 37.52 -1.50
N ASN A 234 -17.84 38.15 -1.78
CA ASN A 234 -17.92 39.59 -1.95
C ASN A 234 -17.64 40.34 -0.64
N GLY A 235 -16.72 41.30 -0.67
CA GLY A 235 -16.37 42.12 0.49
C GLY A 235 -15.22 43.08 0.21
N GLY A 236 -14.83 43.86 1.23
CA GLY A 236 -13.70 44.79 1.10
C GLY A 236 -12.35 44.06 1.08
N ALA A 237 -11.35 44.61 0.41
CA ALA A 237 -10.01 44.06 0.44
C ALA A 237 -9.45 44.02 1.88
N ASN A 238 -8.76 42.94 2.23
CA ASN A 238 -8.16 42.68 3.55
C ASN A 238 -9.17 42.55 4.70
N THR A 239 -10.43 42.17 4.43
CA THR A 239 -11.40 41.79 5.47
C THR A 239 -11.51 40.27 5.58
N SER A 240 -12.01 39.78 6.72
CA SER A 240 -12.33 38.36 6.90
C SER A 240 -13.55 37.94 6.07
N PRO A 241 -13.69 36.65 5.70
CA PRO A 241 -14.92 36.12 5.12
C PRO A 241 -16.09 36.22 6.10
N ASP A 242 -17.33 36.09 5.59
CA ASP A 242 -18.54 36.23 6.42
C ASP A 242 -18.56 35.20 7.56
N GLY A 243 -18.44 35.69 8.79
CA GLY A 243 -18.53 34.87 9.99
C GLY A 243 -19.92 34.24 10.19
N GLY A 244 -20.96 34.63 9.45
CA GLY A 244 -22.24 33.92 9.37
C GLY A 244 -22.16 32.60 8.61
N ASN A 245 -21.24 32.50 7.65
CA ASN A 245 -21.03 31.34 6.80
C ASN A 245 -19.86 30.46 7.26
N TRP A 246 -18.79 31.07 7.79
CA TRP A 246 -17.50 30.40 7.98
C TRP A 246 -17.05 30.32 9.44
N ILE A 247 -16.34 29.23 9.73
CA ILE A 247 -15.48 29.03 10.89
C ILE A 247 -14.04 29.13 10.38
N ILE A 248 -13.20 29.90 11.07
CA ILE A 248 -11.76 29.94 10.77
C ILE A 248 -11.04 29.08 11.80
N ASP A 249 -10.40 28.02 11.33
CA ASP A 249 -9.60 27.15 12.18
C ASP A 249 -8.24 27.78 12.45
N THR A 250 -7.73 27.60 13.68
CA THR A 250 -6.48 28.25 14.11
C THR A 250 -5.60 27.28 14.90
N GLY A 251 -4.30 27.57 14.91
CA GLY A 251 -3.31 26.74 15.59
C GLY A 251 -2.75 25.65 14.70
N THR A 252 -2.36 24.53 15.30
CA THR A 252 -1.72 23.39 14.63
C THR A 252 -2.53 22.09 14.78
N ALA A 253 -3.76 22.18 15.29
CA ALA A 253 -4.66 21.06 15.54
C ALA A 253 -6.06 21.59 15.85
N TYR A 254 -7.09 20.78 15.60
CA TYR A 254 -8.40 21.00 16.22
C TYR A 254 -8.29 20.94 17.76
N PRO A 255 -9.19 21.60 18.50
CA PRO A 255 -9.25 21.43 19.96
C PRO A 255 -9.43 19.95 20.33
N GLY A 256 -8.41 19.36 20.98
CA GLY A 256 -8.39 17.93 21.32
C GLY A 256 -8.16 16.98 20.15
N GLY A 257 -7.85 17.50 18.96
CA GLY A 257 -7.51 16.73 17.78
C GLY A 257 -6.04 16.34 17.69
N ALA A 258 -5.68 15.60 16.64
CA ALA A 258 -4.31 15.19 16.37
C ALA A 258 -3.38 16.41 16.17
N ALA A 259 -2.17 16.34 16.73
CA ALA A 259 -1.15 17.34 16.52
C ALA A 259 -0.77 17.46 15.03
N GLN A 260 -0.36 18.66 14.62
CA GLN A 260 -0.01 18.97 13.22
C GLN A 260 -1.11 18.54 12.25
N TRP A 261 -2.35 18.81 12.64
CA TRP A 261 -3.58 18.47 11.92
C TRP A 261 -3.69 16.99 11.48
N GLY A 262 -2.95 16.08 12.13
CA GLY A 262 -2.90 14.65 11.79
C GLY A 262 -2.01 14.30 10.60
N THR A 263 -1.40 15.27 9.92
CA THR A 263 -0.65 15.09 8.66
C THR A 263 0.84 15.40 8.78
N GLY A 264 1.27 16.00 9.88
CA GLY A 264 2.66 16.43 10.06
C GLY A 264 3.00 17.73 9.32
N GLU A 265 1.99 18.46 8.85
CA GLU A 265 2.17 19.82 8.30
C GLU A 265 2.76 20.78 9.35
N VAL A 266 3.40 21.86 8.88
CA VAL A 266 4.30 22.69 9.71
C VAL A 266 3.79 24.10 9.96
N GLU A 267 2.74 24.54 9.27
CA GLU A 267 2.17 25.86 9.47
C GLU A 267 1.36 25.96 10.76
N THR A 268 1.24 27.19 11.26
CA THR A 268 0.20 27.57 12.22
C THR A 268 -0.93 28.25 11.44
N ALA A 269 -2.12 27.66 11.42
CA ALA A 269 -3.30 28.28 10.84
C ALA A 269 -3.70 29.52 11.66
N THR A 270 -4.07 30.62 11.01
CA THR A 270 -4.45 31.86 11.70
C THR A 270 -5.73 32.48 11.14
N ASN A 271 -6.35 33.34 11.94
CA ASN A 271 -7.47 34.19 11.53
C ASN A 271 -7.03 35.59 11.08
N SER A 272 -5.73 35.81 10.84
CA SER A 272 -5.23 37.07 10.29
C SER A 272 -5.72 37.22 8.85
N THR A 273 -6.13 38.42 8.47
CA THR A 273 -6.52 38.70 7.07
C THR A 273 -5.35 38.62 6.09
N ALA A 274 -4.11 38.54 6.59
CA ALA A 274 -2.95 38.22 5.76
C ALA A 274 -2.91 36.74 5.34
N ASN A 275 -3.55 35.84 6.11
CA ASN A 275 -3.65 34.42 5.79
C ASN A 275 -5.04 34.06 5.25
N VAL A 276 -6.12 34.65 5.77
CA VAL A 276 -7.51 34.39 5.40
C VAL A 276 -8.20 35.73 5.12
N GLY A 277 -8.12 36.20 3.89
CA GLY A 277 -8.57 37.56 3.54
C GLY A 277 -9.27 37.64 2.19
N LEU A 278 -10.27 38.51 2.11
CA LEU A 278 -10.92 38.89 0.86
C LEU A 278 -10.02 39.83 0.07
N ASP A 279 -9.99 39.69 -1.25
CA ASP A 279 -9.13 40.49 -2.12
C ASP A 279 -9.79 41.81 -2.61
N GLY A 280 -11.09 41.97 -2.36
CA GLY A 280 -11.88 43.12 -2.80
C GLY A 280 -12.52 42.99 -4.19
N ASN A 281 -12.29 41.86 -4.88
CA ASN A 281 -12.77 41.58 -6.23
C ASN A 281 -13.70 40.37 -6.29
N GLY A 282 -14.22 39.91 -5.14
CA GLY A 282 -15.07 38.72 -5.06
C GLY A 282 -14.31 37.42 -4.84
N HIS A 283 -13.10 37.47 -4.26
CA HIS A 283 -12.34 36.26 -3.97
C HIS A 283 -11.88 36.21 -2.52
N LEU A 284 -11.91 35.01 -1.95
CA LEU A 284 -11.20 34.67 -0.73
C LEU A 284 -9.82 34.12 -1.07
N ASN A 285 -8.79 34.62 -0.40
CA ASN A 285 -7.44 34.08 -0.49
C ASN A 285 -7.02 33.42 0.82
N LEU A 286 -6.66 32.13 0.73
CA LEU A 286 -5.88 31.45 1.76
C LEU A 286 -4.41 31.56 1.37
N THR A 287 -3.62 32.36 2.08
CA THR A 287 -2.24 32.70 1.72
C THR A 287 -1.25 32.12 2.71
N ALA A 288 -0.26 31.38 2.21
CA ALA A 288 0.82 30.83 3.02
C ALA A 288 1.97 31.87 3.16
N LEU A 289 2.36 32.17 4.39
CA LEU A 289 3.37 33.18 4.71
C LEU A 289 4.52 32.59 5.53
N LYS A 290 5.75 32.91 5.13
CA LYS A 290 6.98 32.51 5.84
C LYS A 290 7.59 33.69 6.58
N SER A 291 7.91 33.51 7.86
CA SER A 291 8.66 34.45 8.67
C SER A 291 9.80 33.71 9.39
N GLY A 292 11.05 33.94 8.96
CA GLY A 292 12.17 33.09 9.37
C GLY A 292 11.94 31.65 8.88
N ASN A 293 11.95 30.70 9.81
CA ASN A 293 11.66 29.29 9.53
C ASN A 293 10.21 28.88 9.85
N SER A 294 9.38 29.82 10.32
CA SER A 294 7.98 29.54 10.70
C SER A 294 7.04 29.87 9.55
N TRP A 295 6.00 29.05 9.41
CA TRP A 295 4.93 29.23 8.42
C TRP A 295 3.61 29.54 9.09
N THR A 296 2.82 30.42 8.48
CA THR A 296 1.39 30.59 8.78
C THR A 296 0.57 30.42 7.52
N SER A 297 -0.68 29.96 7.65
CA SER A 297 -1.60 29.81 6.53
C SER A 297 -3.06 29.92 6.98
N GLY A 298 -3.99 29.64 6.07
CA GLY A 298 -5.43 29.71 6.26
C GLY A 298 -6.13 28.36 6.14
N ARG A 299 -7.12 28.14 7.02
CA ARG A 299 -8.07 27.02 6.99
C ARG A 299 -9.44 27.50 7.42
N ILE A 300 -10.48 27.14 6.66
CA ILE A 300 -11.85 27.50 6.97
C ILE A 300 -12.82 26.35 6.70
N GLU A 301 -13.90 26.31 7.48
CA GLU A 301 -15.00 25.36 7.30
C GLU A 301 -16.35 26.08 7.26
N SER A 302 -17.31 25.54 6.50
CA SER A 302 -18.68 26.05 6.55
C SER A 302 -19.30 25.79 7.92
N LYS A 303 -20.01 26.79 8.49
CA LYS A 303 -20.78 26.62 9.72
C LYS A 303 -21.86 25.55 9.58
N ARG A 304 -22.51 25.50 8.41
CA ARG A 304 -23.42 24.42 8.05
C ARG A 304 -22.65 23.11 7.90
N SER A 305 -23.25 22.04 8.40
CA SER A 305 -22.76 20.66 8.27
C SER A 305 -23.89 19.69 7.92
N ASP A 306 -24.99 20.24 7.40
CA ASP A 306 -26.24 19.53 7.09
C ASP A 306 -26.40 19.25 5.59
N PHE A 307 -25.37 19.49 4.78
CA PHE A 307 -25.40 19.21 3.36
C PHE A 307 -25.45 17.71 3.15
N THR A 308 -26.53 17.19 2.57
CA THR A 308 -26.71 15.75 2.39
C THR A 308 -27.38 15.49 1.04
N ALA A 309 -27.03 14.39 0.37
CA ALA A 309 -27.78 13.95 -0.79
C ALA A 309 -29.12 13.34 -0.35
N PRO A 310 -30.28 13.89 -0.80
CA PRO A 310 -31.57 13.27 -0.53
C PRO A 310 -31.62 11.86 -1.14
N ALA A 311 -32.27 10.90 -0.47
CA ALA A 311 -32.54 9.61 -1.10
C ALA A 311 -33.37 9.80 -2.38
N GLY A 312 -32.93 9.22 -3.50
CA GLY A 312 -33.54 9.46 -4.82
C GLY A 312 -33.18 10.79 -5.48
N GLY A 313 -32.28 11.58 -4.86
CA GLY A 313 -31.78 12.85 -5.38
C GLY A 313 -30.25 12.89 -5.43
N GLN A 314 -29.71 14.06 -5.74
CA GLN A 314 -28.28 14.31 -5.85
C GLN A 314 -27.90 15.53 -5.00
N LEU A 315 -26.66 15.54 -4.49
CA LEU A 315 -25.99 16.71 -3.91
C LEU A 315 -24.81 17.07 -4.80
N GLN A 316 -24.69 18.34 -5.19
CA GLN A 316 -23.49 18.87 -5.83
C GLN A 316 -22.84 19.88 -4.89
N ILE A 317 -21.54 19.71 -4.64
CA ILE A 317 -20.68 20.68 -3.96
C ILE A 317 -19.67 21.15 -4.99
N SER A 318 -19.65 22.45 -5.28
CA SER A 318 -18.84 23.01 -6.36
C SER A 318 -18.14 24.28 -5.93
N ALA A 319 -16.88 24.44 -6.29
CA ALA A 319 -16.13 25.67 -6.08
C ALA A 319 -15.32 26.05 -7.31
N THR A 320 -15.27 27.35 -7.60
CA THR A 320 -14.37 27.90 -8.62
C THR A 320 -13.17 28.50 -7.91
N LEU A 321 -11.98 27.97 -8.18
CA LEU A 321 -10.76 28.36 -7.49
C LEU A 321 -9.53 28.26 -8.39
N LYS A 322 -8.45 28.92 -7.98
CA LYS A 322 -7.14 28.89 -8.59
C LYS A 322 -6.12 28.37 -7.58
N GLN A 323 -5.36 27.34 -7.97
CA GLN A 323 -4.33 26.74 -7.12
C GLN A 323 -3.16 27.72 -6.88
N PRO A 324 -2.41 27.56 -5.78
CA PRO A 324 -1.21 28.36 -5.51
C PRO A 324 -0.15 28.20 -6.61
N ASN A 325 0.50 29.32 -6.96
CA ASN A 325 1.59 29.36 -7.94
C ASN A 325 2.81 30.16 -7.42
N PRO A 326 3.44 29.71 -6.32
CA PRO A 326 4.65 30.34 -5.81
C PRO A 326 5.86 29.98 -6.70
N ALA A 327 6.90 30.81 -6.70
CA ALA A 327 8.10 30.56 -7.50
C ALA A 327 8.83 29.24 -7.17
N LYS A 328 8.73 28.79 -5.90
CA LYS A 328 9.21 27.48 -5.42
C LYS A 328 8.14 26.89 -4.50
N ALA A 329 7.55 25.77 -4.90
CA ALA A 329 6.31 25.27 -4.34
C ALA A 329 6.44 24.00 -3.47
N LEU A 330 7.66 23.46 -3.26
CA LEU A 330 7.83 22.23 -2.48
C LEU A 330 7.25 22.38 -1.07
N GLY A 331 6.26 21.56 -0.72
CA GLY A 331 5.49 21.60 0.52
C GLY A 331 4.14 22.30 0.42
N TYR A 332 3.80 23.04 -0.65
CA TYR A 332 2.44 23.59 -0.79
C TYR A 332 1.43 22.45 -0.94
N TRP A 333 0.34 22.49 -0.18
CA TRP A 333 -0.75 21.51 -0.21
C TRP A 333 -2.12 22.20 -0.11
N PRO A 334 -2.64 22.75 -1.21
CA PRO A 334 -4.01 23.26 -1.28
C PRO A 334 -5.03 22.12 -1.22
N SER A 335 -6.19 22.39 -0.61
CA SER A 335 -7.30 21.44 -0.59
C SER A 335 -8.69 22.11 -0.62
N PHE A 336 -9.65 21.42 -1.21
CA PHE A 336 -11.09 21.68 -1.14
C PHE A 336 -11.81 20.35 -0.88
N ARG A 337 -12.55 20.26 0.22
CA ARG A 337 -13.11 19.01 0.73
C ARG A 337 -14.56 19.12 1.16
N ALA A 338 -15.21 17.96 1.22
CA ALA A 338 -16.41 17.72 2.00
C ALA A 338 -16.11 16.71 3.12
N MET A 339 -16.37 17.10 4.37
CA MET A 339 -16.10 16.27 5.56
C MET A 339 -17.40 15.89 6.26
N GLY A 340 -17.51 14.63 6.69
CA GLY A 340 -18.65 14.13 7.45
C GLY A 340 -18.90 14.94 8.72
N ALA A 341 -20.15 15.34 8.95
CA ALA A 341 -20.52 16.27 10.01
C ALA A 341 -20.10 15.82 11.41
N ALA A 342 -20.08 14.51 11.67
CA ALA A 342 -19.70 13.98 12.98
C ALA A 342 -18.19 14.05 13.26
N TYR A 343 -17.35 14.41 12.27
CA TYR A 343 -15.94 14.71 12.53
C TYR A 343 -15.78 15.97 13.39
N ARG A 344 -16.67 16.97 13.21
CA ARG A 344 -16.63 18.22 13.96
C ARG A 344 -16.88 17.96 15.44
N GLY A 345 -15.86 18.19 16.25
CA GLY A 345 -15.89 17.91 17.69
C GLY A 345 -15.59 16.45 18.07
N ASN A 346 -15.34 15.57 17.08
CA ASN A 346 -14.92 14.19 17.29
C ASN A 346 -13.99 13.73 16.15
N THR A 347 -12.72 14.14 16.25
CA THR A 347 -11.71 13.82 15.23
C THR A 347 -11.38 12.33 15.13
N ALA A 348 -11.75 11.52 16.13
CA ALA A 348 -11.61 10.07 16.11
C ALA A 348 -12.62 9.35 15.20
N ALA A 349 -13.60 10.08 14.64
CA ALA A 349 -14.58 9.52 13.71
C ALA A 349 -14.00 9.25 12.31
N TRP A 350 -12.83 9.80 12.00
CA TRP A 350 -12.14 9.56 10.73
C TRP A 350 -11.47 8.17 10.72
N PRO A 351 -11.49 7.43 9.58
CA PRO A 351 -12.06 7.80 8.28
C PRO A 351 -13.52 7.38 8.13
N ALA A 352 -14.09 6.62 9.07
CA ALA A 352 -15.40 6.00 8.96
C ALA A 352 -16.54 6.99 8.64
N VAL A 353 -16.43 8.24 9.12
CA VAL A 353 -17.40 9.32 8.90
C VAL A 353 -17.39 9.90 7.48
N GLY A 354 -16.47 9.49 6.62
CA GLY A 354 -16.35 9.99 5.26
C GLY A 354 -15.61 11.33 5.16
N GLU A 355 -14.59 11.35 4.32
CA GLU A 355 -13.95 12.56 3.80
C GLU A 355 -13.84 12.44 2.28
N SER A 356 -14.42 13.39 1.56
CA SER A 356 -14.30 13.50 0.12
C SER A 356 -13.40 14.68 -0.23
N ASP A 357 -12.23 14.38 -0.75
CA ASP A 357 -11.30 15.34 -1.31
C ASP A 357 -11.75 15.69 -2.72
N ILE A 358 -12.34 16.87 -2.88
CA ILE A 358 -12.85 17.35 -4.17
C ILE A 358 -11.70 17.86 -5.04
N MET A 359 -10.72 18.50 -4.41
CA MET A 359 -9.46 18.90 -5.04
C MET A 359 -8.35 18.90 -4.01
N GLU A 360 -7.27 18.20 -4.33
CA GLU A 360 -5.95 18.38 -3.71
C GLU A 360 -4.86 18.47 -4.77
N ASP A 361 -3.81 19.23 -4.48
CA ASP A 361 -2.53 19.24 -5.19
C ASP A 361 -1.41 19.28 -4.15
N VAL A 362 -0.20 18.88 -4.54
CA VAL A 362 0.98 19.03 -3.68
C VAL A 362 2.17 19.51 -4.47
N ASN A 363 3.09 20.21 -3.81
CA ASN A 363 4.37 20.64 -4.35
C ASN A 363 4.27 21.56 -5.59
N GLY A 364 3.08 22.12 -5.86
CA GLY A 364 2.80 23.01 -6.99
C GLY A 364 3.03 22.36 -8.34
N ARG A 365 2.49 21.15 -8.53
CA ARG A 365 2.79 20.31 -9.71
C ARG A 365 1.91 20.62 -10.91
N GLY A 366 0.90 21.48 -10.76
CA GLY A 366 -0.12 21.67 -11.78
C GLY A 366 -0.91 20.38 -11.99
N GLN A 367 -1.17 19.66 -10.89
CA GLN A 367 -1.87 18.39 -10.86
C GLN A 367 -3.11 18.51 -9.97
N LEU A 368 -3.91 17.45 -9.95
CA LEU A 368 -5.11 17.33 -9.12
C LEU A 368 -5.27 15.86 -8.72
N SER A 369 -5.64 15.63 -7.46
CA SER A 369 -6.23 14.38 -7.00
C SER A 369 -7.61 14.63 -6.42
N ALA A 370 -8.51 13.66 -6.60
CA ALA A 370 -9.78 13.55 -5.90
C ALA A 370 -9.85 12.19 -5.21
N THR A 371 -10.34 12.14 -3.98
CA THR A 371 -10.22 10.96 -3.13
C THR A 371 -11.45 10.80 -2.24
N LEU A 372 -11.87 9.56 -2.01
CA LEU A 372 -12.77 9.21 -0.91
C LEU A 372 -12.00 8.45 0.17
N HIS A 373 -12.03 8.97 1.38
CA HIS A 373 -11.60 8.31 2.60
C HIS A 373 -12.80 7.76 3.36
N CYS A 374 -12.72 6.50 3.78
CA CYS A 374 -13.83 5.78 4.40
C CYS A 374 -13.39 4.48 5.11
N GLY A 375 -14.29 3.91 5.89
CA GLY A 375 -14.07 2.61 6.53
C GLY A 375 -13.09 2.70 7.70
N THR A 376 -11.98 1.97 7.62
CA THR A 376 -11.01 1.84 8.72
C THR A 376 -9.60 2.13 8.23
N ALA A 377 -8.81 2.81 9.07
CA ALA A 377 -7.39 3.04 8.83
C ALA A 377 -6.50 2.23 9.80
N PRO A 378 -5.32 1.75 9.36
CA PRO A 378 -4.88 1.72 7.95
C PRO A 378 -5.70 0.69 7.13
N ASP A 379 -5.51 0.76 5.82
CA ASP A 379 -6.12 -0.08 4.79
C ASP A 379 -7.66 0.00 4.75
N GLY A 380 -8.33 -1.07 5.18
CA GLY A 380 -9.78 -1.18 5.09
C GLY A 380 -10.32 -1.12 3.65
N ASN A 381 -11.62 -0.90 3.54
CA ASN A 381 -12.35 -0.90 2.26
C ASN A 381 -11.93 0.24 1.31
N CYS A 382 -11.26 1.27 1.84
CA CYS A 382 -10.89 2.46 1.09
C CYS A 382 -9.37 2.65 0.98
N ALA A 383 -8.57 1.64 1.33
CA ALA A 383 -7.11 1.65 1.20
C ALA A 383 -6.41 2.81 1.93
N GLU A 384 -6.81 3.05 3.17
CA GLU A 384 -6.28 4.10 4.03
C GLU A 384 -4.78 3.89 4.33
N TYR A 385 -3.96 4.93 4.39
CA TYR A 385 -4.27 6.35 4.37
C TYR A 385 -4.27 6.95 2.95
N ASN A 386 -4.27 6.13 1.89
CA ASN A 386 -4.28 6.65 0.52
C ASN A 386 -5.69 7.04 0.06
N GLY A 387 -6.72 6.37 0.56
CA GLY A 387 -8.09 6.54 0.08
C GLY A 387 -8.33 5.94 -1.31
N LEU A 388 -9.59 5.90 -1.76
CA LEU A 388 -9.93 5.57 -3.14
C LEU A 388 -9.75 6.80 -4.01
N THR A 389 -8.55 6.93 -4.58
CA THR A 389 -8.08 8.15 -5.23
C THR A 389 -8.03 8.06 -6.76
N SER A 390 -8.25 9.19 -7.42
CA SER A 390 -7.93 9.38 -8.84
C SER A 390 -6.44 9.30 -9.13
N GLY A 391 -5.60 9.41 -8.09
CA GLY A 391 -4.18 9.70 -8.19
C GLY A 391 -3.92 11.14 -8.63
N LEU A 392 -2.69 11.60 -8.41
CA LEU A 392 -2.23 12.89 -8.94
C LEU A 392 -2.02 12.79 -10.45
N ALA A 393 -2.81 13.55 -11.20
CA ALA A 393 -2.71 13.63 -12.65
C ALA A 393 -2.75 15.07 -13.13
N SER A 394 -2.33 15.33 -14.37
CA SER A 394 -2.27 16.65 -15.00
C SER A 394 -3.55 17.48 -14.80
N CYS A 395 -3.37 18.77 -14.51
CA CYS A 395 -4.42 19.78 -14.35
C CYS A 395 -4.00 21.04 -15.13
N ASP A 396 -4.22 21.02 -16.44
CA ASP A 396 -3.75 22.06 -17.35
C ASP A 396 -4.36 23.42 -16.98
N GLY A 397 -3.50 24.37 -16.58
CA GLY A 397 -3.91 25.75 -16.26
C GLY A 397 -4.31 26.00 -14.80
N CYS A 398 -4.42 24.97 -13.96
CA CYS A 398 -5.01 25.05 -12.61
C CYS A 398 -4.29 26.00 -11.64
N GLN A 399 -2.99 26.26 -11.86
CA GLN A 399 -2.19 27.23 -11.10
C GLN A 399 -2.21 28.65 -11.70
N THR A 400 -2.66 28.80 -12.94
CA THR A 400 -2.60 30.06 -13.71
C THR A 400 -3.97 30.69 -13.94
N GLY A 401 -5.06 29.93 -13.80
CA GLY A 401 -6.42 30.38 -14.00
C GLY A 401 -7.39 29.81 -12.96
N TYR A 402 -8.62 30.32 -12.96
CA TYR A 402 -9.71 29.75 -12.17
C TYR A 402 -10.31 28.56 -12.92
N HIS A 403 -10.51 27.47 -12.19
CA HIS A 403 -11.16 26.26 -12.65
C HIS A 403 -12.27 25.88 -11.69
N THR A 404 -13.30 25.19 -12.18
CA THR A 404 -14.41 24.72 -11.36
C THR A 404 -14.18 23.26 -10.99
N TYR A 405 -14.13 22.99 -9.69
CA TYR A 405 -14.01 21.65 -9.11
C TYR A 405 -15.35 21.32 -8.48
N SER A 406 -15.89 20.14 -8.78
CA SER A 406 -17.18 19.73 -8.25
C SER A 406 -17.19 18.28 -7.84
N GLU A 407 -17.95 17.97 -6.82
CA GLU A 407 -18.38 16.63 -6.46
C GLU A 407 -19.89 16.51 -6.64
N VAL A 408 -20.36 15.35 -7.11
CA VAL A 408 -21.77 14.97 -7.13
C VAL A 408 -21.95 13.65 -6.39
N ILE A 409 -22.60 13.70 -5.23
CA ILE A 409 -23.11 12.53 -4.52
C ILE A 409 -24.48 12.20 -5.09
N ASP A 410 -24.62 11.03 -5.71
CA ASP A 410 -25.78 10.62 -6.48
C ASP A 410 -26.45 9.39 -5.87
N ARG A 411 -27.67 9.60 -5.37
CA ARG A 411 -28.52 8.58 -4.75
C ARG A 411 -29.75 8.27 -5.59
N THR A 412 -29.68 8.52 -6.89
CA THR A 412 -30.76 8.23 -7.84
C THR A 412 -30.71 6.80 -8.39
N THR A 413 -29.61 6.09 -8.14
CA THR A 413 -29.36 4.69 -8.54
C THR A 413 -29.29 3.76 -7.33
N SER A 414 -29.54 2.47 -7.54
CA SER A 414 -29.43 1.47 -6.45
C SER A 414 -27.99 1.27 -5.98
N ASP A 415 -27.02 1.31 -6.90
CA ASP A 415 -25.60 1.43 -6.58
C ASP A 415 -25.30 2.94 -6.59
N GLU A 416 -25.31 3.55 -5.41
CA GLU A 416 -25.07 4.98 -5.27
C GLU A 416 -23.62 5.33 -5.69
N GLN A 417 -23.36 6.57 -6.07
CA GLN A 417 -22.05 6.97 -6.59
C GLN A 417 -21.66 8.38 -6.15
N ILE A 418 -20.35 8.60 -6.00
CA ILE A 418 -19.74 9.93 -5.92
C ILE A 418 -18.94 10.13 -7.21
N ARG A 419 -19.11 11.29 -7.86
CA ARG A 419 -18.40 11.65 -9.09
C ARG A 419 -17.76 13.02 -8.94
N TRP A 420 -16.50 13.13 -9.35
CA TRP A 420 -15.74 14.37 -9.29
C TRP A 420 -15.51 14.93 -10.69
N TYR A 421 -15.51 16.25 -10.79
CA TYR A 421 -15.42 16.97 -12.05
C TYR A 421 -14.42 18.12 -11.97
N LEU A 422 -13.71 18.33 -13.07
CA LEU A 422 -12.92 19.51 -13.38
C LEU A 422 -13.52 20.17 -14.63
N ASP A 423 -13.99 21.40 -14.51
CA ASP A 423 -14.62 22.18 -15.58
C ASP A 423 -15.74 21.39 -16.30
N ASN A 424 -16.59 20.73 -15.51
CA ASN A 424 -17.70 19.87 -15.94
C ASN A 424 -17.28 18.58 -16.69
N LYS A 425 -15.99 18.22 -16.70
CA LYS A 425 -15.52 16.94 -17.20
C LYS A 425 -15.22 16.03 -16.02
N GLN A 426 -15.74 14.80 -16.03
CA GLN A 426 -15.51 13.86 -14.94
C GLN A 426 -14.01 13.53 -14.85
N VAL A 427 -13.49 13.47 -13.64
CA VAL A 427 -12.09 13.14 -13.36
C VAL A 427 -11.94 11.98 -12.39
N TRP A 428 -13.01 11.60 -11.69
CA TRP A 428 -13.03 10.42 -10.82
C TRP A 428 -14.45 9.95 -10.52
N GLN A 429 -14.59 8.70 -10.10
CA GLN A 429 -15.81 8.15 -9.54
C GLN A 429 -15.52 7.05 -8.50
N VAL A 430 -16.41 6.94 -7.51
CA VAL A 430 -16.46 5.84 -6.55
C VAL A 430 -17.92 5.43 -6.38
N ASN A 431 -18.20 4.13 -6.48
CA ASN A 431 -19.52 3.55 -6.30
C ASN A 431 -19.64 2.87 -4.93
N GLU A 432 -20.86 2.80 -4.39
CA GLU A 432 -21.19 2.06 -3.17
C GLU A 432 -20.69 0.61 -3.24
N SER A 433 -20.84 -0.04 -4.39
CA SER A 433 -20.37 -1.39 -4.66
C SER A 433 -18.87 -1.60 -4.52
N GLN A 434 -18.05 -0.54 -4.62
CA GLN A 434 -16.59 -0.61 -4.51
C GLN A 434 -16.09 -0.54 -3.06
N VAL A 435 -16.93 -0.14 -2.11
CA VAL A 435 -16.55 -0.04 -0.68
C VAL A 435 -17.39 -0.94 0.22
N GLY A 436 -18.56 -1.38 -0.25
CA GLY A 436 -19.50 -2.20 0.51
C GLY A 436 -20.55 -1.36 1.25
N VAL A 437 -21.74 -1.93 1.41
CA VAL A 437 -22.96 -1.22 1.87
C VAL A 437 -22.77 -0.59 3.25
N ALA A 438 -22.16 -1.33 4.19
CA ALA A 438 -21.96 -0.82 5.56
C ALA A 438 -21.01 0.38 5.60
N THR A 439 -19.90 0.32 4.85
CA THR A 439 -18.91 1.39 4.76
C THR A 439 -19.50 2.62 4.09
N TRP A 440 -20.22 2.43 2.98
CA TRP A 440 -20.87 3.52 2.26
C TRP A 440 -21.89 4.28 3.10
N ASN A 441 -22.78 3.55 3.79
CA ASN A 441 -23.78 4.17 4.66
C ASN A 441 -23.12 5.01 5.76
N ALA A 442 -22.02 4.54 6.34
CA ALA A 442 -21.29 5.25 7.38
C ALA A 442 -20.58 6.52 6.89
N ALA A 443 -20.16 6.55 5.63
CA ALA A 443 -19.40 7.67 5.04
C ALA A 443 -20.28 8.69 4.28
N VAL A 444 -21.45 8.28 3.78
CA VAL A 444 -22.25 9.08 2.82
C VAL A 444 -23.63 9.48 3.37
N HIS A 445 -24.28 8.64 4.18
CA HIS A 445 -25.69 8.83 4.56
C HIS A 445 -25.89 9.75 5.77
N HIS A 446 -25.23 10.90 5.77
CA HIS A 446 -25.36 11.95 6.77
C HIS A 446 -25.08 13.33 6.16
N GLY A 447 -25.05 14.36 7.00
CA GLY A 447 -24.61 15.69 6.58
C GLY A 447 -23.09 15.75 6.41
N VAL A 448 -22.63 16.62 5.52
CA VAL A 448 -21.24 17.02 5.36
C VAL A 448 -21.11 18.55 5.50
N TYR A 449 -19.91 19.02 5.80
CA TYR A 449 -19.54 20.44 5.70
C TYR A 449 -18.41 20.62 4.68
N VAL A 450 -18.29 21.84 4.15
CA VAL A 450 -17.23 22.21 3.21
C VAL A 450 -16.00 22.71 3.98
N ASP A 451 -14.81 22.29 3.57
CA ASP A 451 -13.52 22.72 4.12
C ASP A 451 -12.59 23.21 2.98
N PHE A 452 -11.92 24.34 3.21
CA PHE A 452 -10.83 24.84 2.37
C PHE A 452 -9.58 25.03 3.24
N SER A 453 -8.44 24.56 2.76
CA SER A 453 -7.17 24.78 3.46
C SER A 453 -6.02 24.96 2.49
N LEU A 454 -5.01 25.73 2.92
CA LEU A 454 -3.71 25.77 2.27
C LEU A 454 -2.65 25.32 3.26
N ARG A 455 -2.31 24.03 3.25
CA ARG A 455 -1.35 23.41 4.17
C ARG A 455 0.08 23.57 3.66
N ILE A 456 1.07 23.47 4.57
CA ILE A 456 2.49 23.52 4.22
C ILE A 456 3.24 22.33 4.83
N GLY A 457 3.84 21.51 3.98
CA GLY A 457 4.55 20.30 4.36
C GLY A 457 3.61 19.14 4.67
N GLY A 458 4.09 18.16 5.42
CA GLY A 458 3.30 17.01 5.85
C GLY A 458 3.43 15.79 4.94
N SER A 459 2.69 14.74 5.31
CA SER A 459 2.82 13.38 4.77
C SER A 459 2.65 13.32 3.26
N TYR A 460 1.66 14.01 2.69
CA TYR A 460 1.35 13.89 1.26
C TYR A 460 2.40 14.58 0.37
N PRO A 461 2.78 15.86 0.59
CA PRO A 461 3.92 16.46 -0.12
C PRO A 461 5.22 15.67 0.01
N ASN A 462 5.50 15.11 1.19
CA ASN A 462 6.69 14.32 1.47
C ASN A 462 6.71 12.99 0.70
N ALA A 463 5.58 12.27 0.71
CA ALA A 463 5.42 11.01 0.00
C ALA A 463 5.63 11.19 -1.51
N VAL A 464 5.09 12.28 -2.06
CA VAL A 464 5.20 12.58 -3.50
C VAL A 464 6.61 12.98 -3.90
N CYS A 465 7.34 13.78 -3.10
CA CYS A 465 8.71 14.17 -3.44
C CYS A 465 9.77 13.15 -3.00
N GLY A 466 9.42 12.17 -2.15
CA GLY A 466 10.40 11.28 -1.50
C GLY A 466 11.38 12.04 -0.59
N CYS A 467 10.94 13.17 -0.03
CA CYS A 467 11.80 14.15 0.64
C CYS A 467 11.06 14.80 1.82
N THR A 468 11.77 15.54 2.67
CA THR A 468 11.12 16.38 3.70
C THR A 468 10.78 17.73 3.10
N SER A 469 9.54 18.15 3.29
CA SER A 469 9.00 19.44 2.86
C SER A 469 8.39 20.21 4.05
N PRO A 470 8.29 21.55 3.97
CA PRO A 470 8.79 22.41 2.91
C PRO A 470 10.33 22.47 2.88
N ALA A 471 10.91 22.80 1.72
CA ALA A 471 12.33 23.11 1.65
C ALA A 471 12.64 24.49 2.28
N ASP A 472 13.91 24.69 2.64
CA ASP A 472 14.39 25.97 3.17
C ASP A 472 14.16 27.13 2.18
N ASP A 473 14.17 26.84 0.88
CA ASP A 473 13.96 27.82 -0.19
C ASP A 473 12.53 27.85 -0.76
N THR A 474 11.58 27.11 -0.16
CA THR A 474 10.15 27.21 -0.51
C THR A 474 9.69 28.67 -0.36
N SER A 475 9.06 29.19 -1.43
CA SER A 475 8.72 30.61 -1.54
C SER A 475 7.46 30.94 -0.74
N SER A 476 7.47 32.06 -0.02
CA SER A 476 6.31 32.62 0.68
C SER A 476 5.32 33.28 -0.30
N GLY A 477 4.05 33.38 0.09
CA GLY A 477 3.05 34.23 -0.56
C GLY A 477 2.19 33.54 -1.62
N GLY A 478 2.36 32.23 -1.83
CA GLY A 478 1.41 31.48 -2.66
C GLY A 478 0.04 31.43 -2.00
N ALA A 479 -1.02 31.61 -2.80
CA ALA A 479 -2.39 31.67 -2.32
C ALA A 479 -3.30 30.71 -3.07
N LEU A 480 -4.15 29.99 -2.33
CA LEU A 480 -5.34 29.32 -2.87
C LEU A 480 -6.43 30.39 -2.95
N SER A 481 -6.84 30.75 -4.16
CA SER A 481 -7.80 31.83 -4.41
C SER A 481 -9.14 31.26 -4.83
N ILE A 482 -10.19 31.55 -4.09
CA ILE A 482 -11.52 30.96 -4.24
C ILE A 482 -12.48 32.07 -4.68
N ASP A 483 -13.08 31.92 -5.85
CA ASP A 483 -14.06 32.85 -6.44
C ASP A 483 -15.45 32.60 -5.86
N ASN A 484 -15.90 31.36 -5.84
CA ASN A 484 -17.20 31.01 -5.27
C ASN A 484 -17.25 29.56 -4.79
N VAL A 485 -18.22 29.29 -3.92
CA VAL A 485 -18.65 27.94 -3.57
C VAL A 485 -20.17 27.86 -3.59
N THR A 486 -20.71 26.76 -4.12
CA THR A 486 -22.14 26.49 -4.21
C THR A 486 -22.43 25.05 -3.83
N VAL A 487 -23.47 24.86 -3.01
CA VAL A 487 -24.07 23.57 -2.71
C VAL A 487 -25.47 23.56 -3.33
N SER A 488 -25.75 22.58 -4.18
CA SER A 488 -27.04 22.42 -4.86
C SER A 488 -27.57 21.00 -4.71
N GLN A 489 -28.88 20.83 -4.82
CA GLN A 489 -29.53 19.52 -4.73
C GLN A 489 -30.57 19.30 -5.82
N THR A 490 -30.83 18.04 -6.13
CA THR A 490 -32.03 17.59 -6.84
C THR A 490 -32.90 16.74 -5.90
N THR A 491 -34.17 16.57 -6.26
CA THR A 491 -35.08 15.65 -5.57
C THR A 491 -35.65 14.64 -6.57
N GLY A 492 -36.00 13.46 -6.08
CA GLY A 492 -36.55 12.38 -6.89
C GLY A 492 -37.03 11.21 -6.04
N ASN A 493 -37.43 10.13 -6.71
CA ASN A 493 -37.89 8.92 -6.03
C ASN A 493 -36.69 8.03 -5.71
N ALA A 494 -36.60 7.56 -4.46
CA ALA A 494 -35.54 6.66 -4.04
C ALA A 494 -35.67 5.28 -4.72
N PRO A 495 -34.60 4.76 -5.34
CA PRO A 495 -34.56 3.38 -5.80
C PRO A 495 -34.47 2.41 -4.61
N ALA A 496 -34.59 1.11 -4.88
CA ALA A 496 -34.32 0.10 -3.86
C ALA A 496 -32.83 0.18 -3.46
N PRO A 497 -32.48 0.12 -2.16
CA PRO A 497 -31.11 0.18 -1.71
C PRO A 497 -30.33 -1.07 -2.14
N LEU A 498 -29.01 -0.93 -2.31
CA LEU A 498 -28.12 -2.06 -2.49
C LEU A 498 -28.10 -2.92 -1.23
N THR A 499 -28.05 -4.25 -1.40
CA THR A 499 -27.97 -5.21 -0.29
C THR A 499 -26.98 -6.32 -0.61
N ASP A 500 -26.31 -6.85 0.41
CA ASP A 500 -25.47 -8.04 0.26
C ASP A 500 -26.32 -9.33 0.27
N PRO A 501 -25.99 -10.31 -0.59
CA PRO A 501 -26.62 -11.61 -0.53
C PRO A 501 -26.21 -12.39 0.73
N ALA A 502 -27.08 -13.26 1.22
CA ALA A 502 -26.75 -14.14 2.33
C ALA A 502 -25.76 -15.24 1.91
N VAL A 503 -24.83 -15.58 2.81
CA VAL A 503 -23.93 -16.72 2.62
C VAL A 503 -24.74 -18.03 2.59
N PRO A 504 -24.60 -18.89 1.56
CA PRO A 504 -25.28 -20.18 1.51
C PRO A 504 -24.91 -21.08 2.70
N GLY A 505 -25.90 -21.77 3.29
CA GLY A 505 -25.66 -22.61 4.47
C GLY A 505 -25.15 -24.03 4.20
N SER A 506 -25.12 -24.47 2.93
CA SER A 506 -24.73 -25.84 2.54
C SER A 506 -23.29 -25.89 2.02
N ALA A 507 -22.51 -26.87 2.49
CA ALA A 507 -21.19 -27.19 1.93
C ALA A 507 -21.28 -27.44 0.41
N SER A 508 -20.27 -27.01 -0.33
CA SER A 508 -20.09 -27.42 -1.72
C SER A 508 -19.65 -28.88 -1.80
N ASN A 509 -20.11 -29.55 -2.85
CA ASN A 509 -19.63 -30.86 -3.25
C ASN A 509 -19.03 -30.75 -4.66
N VAL A 510 -17.71 -30.91 -4.76
CA VAL A 510 -16.93 -30.67 -5.97
C VAL A 510 -16.18 -31.93 -6.38
N HIS A 511 -16.34 -32.33 -7.64
CA HIS A 511 -15.73 -33.56 -8.15
C HIS A 511 -15.22 -33.39 -9.57
N VAL A 512 -14.07 -34.01 -9.85
CA VAL A 512 -13.61 -34.29 -11.21
C VAL A 512 -14.31 -35.55 -11.68
N THR A 513 -15.07 -35.48 -12.77
CA THR A 513 -15.85 -36.60 -13.32
C THR A 513 -15.56 -36.78 -14.81
N GLY A 514 -15.90 -37.94 -15.35
CA GLY A 514 -15.68 -38.27 -16.75
C GLY A 514 -14.58 -39.31 -16.96
N SER A 515 -13.98 -39.29 -18.15
CA SER A 515 -12.93 -40.23 -18.55
C SER A 515 -11.99 -39.59 -19.57
N GLN A 516 -10.94 -40.30 -19.99
CA GLN A 516 -9.88 -39.79 -20.86
C GLN A 516 -10.42 -39.01 -22.08
N GLY A 517 -10.10 -37.71 -22.16
CA GLY A 517 -10.53 -36.82 -23.23
C GLY A 517 -11.98 -36.31 -23.13
N ASN A 518 -12.67 -36.62 -22.03
CA ASN A 518 -14.02 -36.16 -21.71
C ASN A 518 -14.19 -35.93 -20.20
N TRP A 519 -13.24 -35.21 -19.60
CA TRP A 519 -13.26 -34.80 -18.20
C TRP A 519 -14.06 -33.51 -17.99
N GLN A 520 -14.68 -33.38 -16.82
CA GLN A 520 -15.38 -32.18 -16.38
C GLN A 520 -15.21 -32.00 -14.87
N LEU A 521 -15.20 -30.75 -14.41
CA LEU A 521 -15.37 -30.41 -13.00
C LEU A 521 -16.87 -30.19 -12.76
N THR A 522 -17.39 -30.68 -11.63
CA THR A 522 -18.77 -30.42 -11.23
C THR A 522 -18.83 -29.81 -9.84
N VAL A 523 -19.68 -28.81 -9.65
CA VAL A 523 -20.04 -28.24 -8.35
C VAL A 523 -21.51 -28.55 -8.09
N ASP A 524 -21.80 -29.27 -7.01
CA ASP A 524 -23.14 -29.73 -6.62
C ASP A 524 -23.84 -30.49 -7.76
N GLY A 525 -23.06 -31.33 -8.46
CA GLY A 525 -23.51 -32.13 -9.61
C GLY A 525 -23.69 -31.38 -10.93
N LYS A 526 -23.43 -30.06 -10.97
CA LYS A 526 -23.54 -29.24 -12.18
C LYS A 526 -22.17 -28.98 -12.81
N PRO A 527 -22.02 -29.02 -14.14
CA PRO A 527 -20.76 -28.68 -14.79
C PRO A 527 -20.24 -27.30 -14.38
N TRP A 528 -18.94 -27.22 -14.12
CA TRP A 528 -18.24 -26.02 -13.71
C TRP A 528 -16.98 -25.85 -14.55
N GLN A 529 -17.00 -24.89 -15.48
CA GLN A 529 -15.77 -24.44 -16.13
C GLN A 529 -15.14 -23.36 -15.27
N VAL A 530 -13.87 -23.52 -14.91
CA VAL A 530 -13.16 -22.51 -14.12
C VAL A 530 -12.91 -21.28 -15.00
N LYS A 531 -13.66 -20.21 -14.70
CA LYS A 531 -13.51 -18.86 -15.26
C LYS A 531 -13.03 -17.97 -14.13
N GLY A 532 -11.73 -18.07 -13.85
CA GLY A 532 -11.18 -17.52 -12.64
C GLY A 532 -10.16 -16.43 -12.83
N VAL A 533 -9.85 -15.79 -11.72
CA VAL A 533 -8.69 -14.89 -11.56
C VAL A 533 -7.95 -15.25 -10.28
N THR A 534 -6.64 -15.00 -10.23
CA THR A 534 -5.92 -15.02 -8.95
C THR A 534 -6.29 -13.80 -8.11
N TRP A 535 -6.28 -13.96 -6.79
CA TRP A 535 -6.76 -12.98 -5.83
C TRP A 535 -5.59 -12.28 -5.11
N GLY A 536 -5.47 -10.96 -5.30
CA GLY A 536 -4.47 -10.11 -4.64
C GLY A 536 -4.93 -9.33 -3.40
N PRO A 537 -6.18 -8.78 -3.31
CA PRO A 537 -6.59 -7.96 -2.18
C PRO A 537 -6.59 -8.70 -0.83
N SER A 538 -6.75 -7.95 0.26
CA SER A 538 -6.97 -8.56 1.57
C SER A 538 -8.27 -9.37 1.60
N ALA A 539 -8.25 -10.55 2.22
CA ALA A 539 -9.47 -11.32 2.43
C ALA A 539 -10.54 -10.54 3.22
N ALA A 540 -10.12 -9.64 4.13
CA ALA A 540 -11.02 -8.83 4.94
C ALA A 540 -11.85 -7.83 4.11
N THR A 541 -11.36 -7.41 2.95
CA THR A 541 -12.05 -6.45 2.06
C THR A 541 -12.80 -7.15 0.93
N ALA A 542 -12.94 -8.48 0.97
CA ALA A 542 -13.44 -9.27 -0.15
C ALA A 542 -14.82 -8.81 -0.67
N ASP A 543 -15.73 -8.40 0.21
CA ASP A 543 -17.07 -7.93 -0.18
C ASP A 543 -17.05 -6.76 -1.17
N ALA A 544 -16.09 -5.84 -1.01
CA ALA A 544 -15.89 -4.66 -1.86
C ALA A 544 -15.53 -5.01 -3.32
N HIS A 545 -15.17 -6.26 -3.60
CA HIS A 545 -14.71 -6.70 -4.91
C HIS A 545 -15.64 -7.72 -5.57
N MET A 546 -16.51 -8.39 -4.81
CA MET A 546 -17.31 -9.51 -5.35
C MET A 546 -18.30 -9.06 -6.43
N ARG A 547 -18.87 -7.87 -6.30
CA ARG A 547 -19.78 -7.30 -7.31
C ARG A 547 -19.04 -7.07 -8.64
N ASP A 548 -17.84 -6.52 -8.55
CA ASP A 548 -16.99 -6.25 -9.72
C ASP A 548 -16.58 -7.57 -10.41
N LEU A 549 -16.05 -8.54 -9.65
CA LEU A 549 -15.73 -9.89 -10.13
C LEU A 549 -16.94 -10.57 -10.77
N LYS A 550 -18.12 -10.45 -10.15
CA LYS A 550 -19.36 -11.01 -10.71
C LYS A 550 -19.71 -10.34 -12.04
N SER A 551 -19.54 -9.02 -12.15
CA SER A 551 -19.76 -8.28 -13.39
C SER A 551 -18.79 -8.71 -14.50
N MET A 552 -17.56 -9.12 -14.15
CA MET A 552 -16.61 -9.72 -15.08
C MET A 552 -17.00 -11.15 -15.53
N GLY A 553 -18.03 -11.77 -14.94
CA GLY A 553 -18.36 -13.16 -15.20
C GLY A 553 -17.40 -14.16 -14.54
N VAL A 554 -16.56 -13.69 -13.61
CA VAL A 554 -15.70 -14.57 -12.80
C VAL A 554 -16.60 -15.46 -11.93
N ASN A 555 -16.27 -16.75 -11.91
CA ASN A 555 -16.89 -17.72 -11.02
C ASN A 555 -15.92 -18.30 -10.00
N THR A 556 -14.60 -18.17 -10.22
CA THR A 556 -13.58 -18.82 -9.39
C THR A 556 -12.48 -17.84 -9.01
N LEU A 557 -12.04 -17.88 -7.75
CA LEU A 557 -10.84 -17.17 -7.29
C LEU A 557 -9.75 -18.21 -6.95
N ARG A 558 -8.49 -17.81 -7.01
CA ARG A 558 -7.38 -18.62 -6.49
C ARG A 558 -6.53 -17.82 -5.51
N THR A 559 -6.21 -18.44 -4.38
CA THR A 559 -5.27 -17.93 -3.39
C THR A 559 -4.07 -18.87 -3.30
N TRP A 560 -2.95 -18.36 -2.79
CA TRP A 560 -1.75 -19.16 -2.52
C TRP A 560 -1.69 -19.71 -1.09
N GLY A 561 -2.53 -19.21 -0.19
CA GLY A 561 -2.59 -19.59 1.21
C GLY A 561 -4.02 -19.74 1.73
N THR A 562 -4.16 -20.52 2.81
CA THR A 562 -5.41 -20.73 3.55
C THR A 562 -5.09 -20.80 5.03
N ASP A 563 -5.74 -19.94 5.81
CA ASP A 563 -5.57 -19.81 7.27
C ASP A 563 -6.84 -19.20 7.91
N ALA A 564 -6.77 -18.77 9.17
CA ALA A 564 -7.89 -18.15 9.89
C ALA A 564 -8.48 -16.92 9.18
N SER A 565 -7.65 -16.16 8.45
CA SER A 565 -8.05 -14.95 7.73
C SER A 565 -8.82 -15.25 6.45
N SER A 566 -8.87 -16.50 5.99
CA SER A 566 -9.51 -16.88 4.72
C SER A 566 -11.04 -16.83 4.77
N LYS A 567 -11.65 -16.84 5.96
CA LYS A 567 -13.10 -16.95 6.12
C LYS A 567 -13.88 -15.82 5.40
N PRO A 568 -13.54 -14.53 5.54
CA PRO A 568 -14.30 -13.45 4.89
C PRO A 568 -14.28 -13.57 3.36
N LEU A 569 -13.14 -13.95 2.76
CA LEU A 569 -13.07 -14.22 1.32
C LEU A 569 -13.99 -15.38 0.90
N LEU A 570 -13.95 -16.49 1.65
CA LEU A 570 -14.80 -17.65 1.36
C LEU A 570 -16.29 -17.35 1.55
N ASP A 571 -16.66 -16.57 2.57
CA ASP A 571 -18.03 -16.11 2.83
C ASP A 571 -18.52 -15.24 1.67
N SER A 572 -17.78 -14.18 1.35
CA SER A 572 -18.13 -13.24 0.28
C SER A 572 -18.18 -13.95 -1.08
N ALA A 573 -17.19 -14.77 -1.43
CA ALA A 573 -17.23 -15.54 -2.66
C ALA A 573 -18.50 -16.41 -2.75
N ALA A 574 -18.82 -17.16 -1.69
CA ALA A 574 -20.01 -18.01 -1.65
C ALA A 574 -21.32 -17.22 -1.78
N ALA A 575 -21.42 -16.06 -1.11
CA ALA A 575 -22.60 -15.19 -1.16
C ALA A 575 -22.91 -14.73 -2.59
N TYR A 576 -21.88 -14.47 -3.41
CA TYR A 576 -22.02 -14.08 -4.81
C TYR A 576 -22.00 -15.25 -5.81
N GLY A 577 -21.97 -16.49 -5.30
CA GLY A 577 -21.97 -17.72 -6.09
C GLY A 577 -20.64 -18.00 -6.79
N LEU A 578 -19.53 -17.48 -6.26
CA LEU A 578 -18.16 -17.79 -6.64
C LEU A 578 -17.62 -18.91 -5.74
N LYS A 579 -16.52 -19.55 -6.16
CA LYS A 579 -15.76 -20.54 -5.38
C LYS A 579 -14.27 -20.18 -5.36
N VAL A 580 -13.51 -20.74 -4.42
CA VAL A 580 -12.09 -20.45 -4.21
C VAL A 580 -11.26 -21.72 -4.34
N VAL A 581 -10.25 -21.70 -5.19
CA VAL A 581 -9.12 -22.64 -5.16
C VAL A 581 -8.25 -22.23 -3.97
N SER A 582 -8.36 -22.99 -2.88
CA SER A 582 -7.71 -22.72 -1.60
C SER A 582 -6.29 -23.29 -1.61
N GLY A 583 -5.31 -22.40 -1.76
CA GLY A 583 -3.89 -22.78 -1.80
C GLY A 583 -3.29 -23.03 -0.42
N PHE A 584 -2.22 -23.83 -0.39
CA PHE A 584 -1.31 -24.00 0.73
C PHE A 584 0.12 -23.73 0.28
N TRP A 585 0.70 -22.63 0.75
CA TRP A 585 2.07 -22.26 0.43
C TRP A 585 3.05 -23.27 1.05
N LEU A 586 3.96 -23.77 0.21
CA LEU A 586 5.03 -24.66 0.63
C LEU A 586 6.37 -23.95 0.41
N ASN A 587 7.30 -24.11 1.36
CA ASN A 587 8.59 -23.45 1.31
C ASN A 587 9.42 -24.07 0.18
N GLN A 588 9.82 -23.23 -0.76
CA GLN A 588 10.57 -23.60 -1.97
C GLN A 588 12.01 -24.06 -1.68
N GLY A 589 12.61 -23.61 -0.58
CA GLY A 589 13.96 -23.98 -0.16
C GLY A 589 14.01 -25.01 0.99
N ALA A 590 12.88 -25.63 1.36
CA ALA A 590 12.85 -26.61 2.43
C ALA A 590 13.51 -27.95 2.02
N ASP A 591 14.18 -28.61 2.98
CA ASP A 591 14.75 -29.94 2.78
C ASP A 591 13.67 -31.03 2.91
N TYR A 592 12.97 -31.32 1.82
CA TYR A 592 11.94 -32.36 1.76
C TYR A 592 12.49 -33.78 1.92
N VAL A 593 13.81 -34.00 1.78
CA VAL A 593 14.43 -35.28 2.06
C VAL A 593 14.52 -35.51 3.57
N ASN A 594 15.17 -34.59 4.30
CA ASN A 594 15.59 -34.84 5.69
C ASN A 594 14.76 -34.10 6.75
N ASP A 595 14.13 -32.97 6.42
CA ASP A 595 13.42 -32.15 7.41
C ASP A 595 12.03 -32.73 7.71
N THR A 596 12.02 -33.70 8.63
CA THR A 596 10.77 -34.33 9.08
C THR A 596 9.95 -33.39 9.97
N ALA A 597 10.57 -32.42 10.64
CA ALA A 597 9.86 -31.47 11.50
C ALA A 597 9.02 -30.52 10.65
N TYR A 598 9.63 -29.89 9.63
CA TYR A 598 8.92 -29.06 8.67
C TYR A 598 7.74 -29.80 8.04
N LYS A 599 7.99 -30.97 7.44
CA LYS A 599 6.94 -31.79 6.79
C LYS A 599 5.79 -32.14 7.74
N ASN A 600 6.08 -32.53 8.98
CA ASN A 600 5.04 -32.88 9.95
C ASN A 600 4.23 -31.66 10.37
N ASN A 601 4.89 -30.52 10.61
CA ASN A 601 4.22 -29.28 11.01
C ASN A 601 3.31 -28.78 9.90
N THR A 602 3.83 -28.69 8.66
CA THR A 602 3.06 -28.30 7.48
C THR A 602 1.89 -29.24 7.22
N LEU A 603 2.09 -30.56 7.30
CA LEU A 603 0.99 -31.51 7.14
C LEU A 603 -0.10 -31.32 8.21
N ASN A 604 0.28 -31.08 9.47
CA ASN A 604 -0.69 -30.87 10.54
C ASN A 604 -1.46 -29.56 10.37
N ASP A 605 -0.79 -28.50 9.93
CA ASP A 605 -1.41 -27.20 9.66
C ASP A 605 -2.41 -27.29 8.49
N ILE A 606 -2.03 -27.92 7.38
CA ILE A 606 -2.93 -28.18 6.25
C ILE A 606 -4.16 -28.97 6.71
N LYS A 607 -3.97 -30.05 7.50
CA LYS A 607 -5.09 -30.83 8.04
C LYS A 607 -6.03 -29.99 8.92
N ASN A 608 -5.48 -29.06 9.69
CA ASN A 608 -6.26 -28.16 10.54
C ASN A 608 -7.17 -27.26 9.68
N TRP A 609 -6.61 -26.60 8.67
CA TRP A 609 -7.40 -25.68 7.82
C TRP A 609 -8.39 -26.40 6.91
N VAL A 610 -8.03 -27.56 6.37
CA VAL A 610 -8.96 -28.42 5.64
C VAL A 610 -10.10 -28.87 6.55
N THR A 611 -9.82 -29.27 7.80
CA THR A 611 -10.87 -29.64 8.76
C THR A 611 -11.82 -28.47 9.04
N THR A 612 -11.27 -27.26 9.16
CA THR A 612 -12.02 -26.02 9.42
C THR A 612 -12.94 -25.67 8.26
N TYR A 613 -12.45 -25.75 7.02
CA TYR A 613 -13.14 -25.18 5.85
C TYR A 613 -13.74 -26.21 4.88
N LYS A 614 -13.56 -27.53 5.07
CA LYS A 614 -14.13 -28.56 4.18
C LYS A 614 -15.64 -28.49 3.95
N ASN A 615 -16.38 -27.90 4.90
CA ASN A 615 -17.83 -27.75 4.80
C ASN A 615 -18.23 -26.33 4.37
N HIS A 616 -17.27 -25.48 4.03
CA HIS A 616 -17.54 -24.10 3.67
C HIS A 616 -18.08 -24.05 2.23
N PRO A 617 -19.19 -23.37 1.97
CA PRO A 617 -19.78 -23.24 0.63
C PRO A 617 -18.83 -22.59 -0.40
N GLY A 618 -17.81 -21.87 0.06
CA GLY A 618 -16.89 -21.12 -0.80
C GLY A 618 -15.73 -21.94 -1.37
N VAL A 619 -15.48 -23.16 -0.88
CA VAL A 619 -14.31 -23.95 -1.33
C VAL A 619 -14.60 -24.62 -2.68
N LEU A 620 -13.66 -24.52 -3.63
CA LEU A 620 -13.69 -25.26 -4.89
C LEU A 620 -12.84 -26.53 -4.80
N MET A 621 -11.57 -26.37 -4.42
CA MET A 621 -10.56 -27.43 -4.35
C MET A 621 -9.36 -26.96 -3.54
N TRP A 622 -8.49 -27.90 -3.17
CA TRP A 622 -7.25 -27.65 -2.43
C TRP A 622 -6.04 -27.67 -3.37
N ASP A 623 -5.18 -26.65 -3.32
CA ASP A 623 -3.95 -26.57 -4.13
C ASP A 623 -2.70 -26.62 -3.22
N VAL A 624 -1.92 -27.70 -3.32
CA VAL A 624 -0.81 -28.01 -2.40
C VAL A 624 0.52 -27.59 -3.02
N GLY A 625 1.01 -26.41 -2.62
CA GLY A 625 2.26 -25.83 -3.09
C GLY A 625 2.15 -25.07 -4.40
N ASN A 626 3.15 -24.23 -4.66
CA ASN A 626 3.29 -23.42 -5.87
C ASN A 626 4.76 -23.33 -6.27
N GLU A 627 5.10 -23.88 -7.44
CA GLU A 627 6.41 -23.73 -8.11
C GLU A 627 7.63 -24.22 -7.30
N VAL A 628 7.44 -25.22 -6.43
CA VAL A 628 8.53 -25.78 -5.62
C VAL A 628 9.49 -26.61 -6.47
N LEU A 629 9.01 -27.36 -7.46
CA LEU A 629 9.88 -28.15 -8.34
C LEU A 629 10.65 -27.25 -9.30
N LEU A 630 10.00 -26.18 -9.79
CA LEU A 630 10.66 -25.15 -10.58
C LEU A 630 11.85 -24.57 -9.83
N THR A 631 11.72 -24.14 -8.58
CA THR A 631 12.80 -23.37 -7.90
C THR A 631 13.81 -24.24 -7.16
N THR A 632 13.68 -25.57 -7.20
CA THR A 632 14.58 -26.48 -6.48
C THR A 632 16.06 -26.26 -6.86
N GLN A 633 16.38 -25.96 -8.13
CA GLN A 633 17.76 -25.71 -8.57
C GLN A 633 18.36 -24.40 -8.01
N ASP A 634 17.54 -23.50 -7.48
CA ASP A 634 18.01 -22.24 -6.91
C ASP A 634 18.53 -22.45 -5.48
N HIS A 635 18.20 -23.60 -4.87
CA HIS A 635 18.53 -23.95 -3.48
C HIS A 635 19.47 -25.15 -3.33
N TYR A 636 19.51 -26.03 -4.33
CA TYR A 636 20.28 -27.28 -4.29
C TYR A 636 21.14 -27.45 -5.55
N SER A 637 22.16 -28.32 -5.46
CA SER A 637 23.09 -28.55 -6.58
C SER A 637 23.36 -30.03 -6.83
N GLY A 638 23.73 -30.37 -8.07
CA GLY A 638 24.04 -31.74 -8.47
C GLY A 638 22.89 -32.72 -8.20
N ASP A 639 23.22 -33.92 -7.73
CA ASP A 639 22.24 -35.00 -7.49
C ASP A 639 21.19 -34.66 -6.42
N GLN A 640 21.45 -33.65 -5.57
CA GLN A 640 20.50 -33.23 -4.53
C GLN A 640 19.21 -32.65 -5.12
N ILE A 641 19.29 -31.96 -6.27
CA ILE A 641 18.11 -31.36 -6.93
C ILE A 641 17.07 -32.44 -7.20
N GLU A 642 17.49 -33.55 -7.82
CA GLU A 642 16.57 -34.63 -8.18
C GLU A 642 16.02 -35.35 -6.94
N GLN A 643 16.86 -35.53 -5.90
CA GLN A 643 16.41 -36.10 -4.63
C GLN A 643 15.33 -35.24 -3.97
N GLN A 644 15.51 -33.92 -3.96
CA GLN A 644 14.52 -32.98 -3.40
C GLN A 644 13.23 -32.97 -4.22
N ARG A 645 13.31 -32.96 -5.55
CA ARG A 645 12.12 -33.02 -6.42
C ARG A 645 11.28 -34.26 -6.16
N ILE A 646 11.92 -35.43 -6.10
CA ILE A 646 11.23 -36.70 -5.78
C ILE A 646 10.65 -36.68 -4.36
N ALA A 647 11.40 -36.16 -3.38
CA ALA A 647 10.95 -36.11 -1.99
C ALA A 647 9.77 -35.15 -1.80
N TYR A 648 9.78 -34.00 -2.47
CA TYR A 648 8.67 -33.06 -2.52
C TYR A 648 7.42 -33.72 -3.10
N ALA A 649 7.50 -34.35 -4.29
CA ALA A 649 6.34 -35.01 -4.91
C ALA A 649 5.74 -36.11 -4.01
N LYS A 650 6.58 -36.86 -3.28
CA LYS A 650 6.13 -37.84 -2.28
C LYS A 650 5.49 -37.19 -1.05
N PHE A 651 5.92 -36.00 -0.66
CA PHE A 651 5.30 -35.26 0.43
C PHE A 651 3.92 -34.73 0.01
N VAL A 652 3.80 -34.18 -1.22
CA VAL A 652 2.50 -33.77 -1.79
C VAL A 652 1.53 -34.95 -1.81
N GLU A 653 1.99 -36.18 -2.09
CA GLU A 653 1.16 -37.38 -2.05
C GLU A 653 0.62 -37.65 -0.64
N GLN A 654 1.48 -37.55 0.38
CA GLN A 654 1.08 -37.73 1.79
C GLN A 654 0.04 -36.69 2.20
N VAL A 655 0.24 -35.43 1.80
CA VAL A 655 -0.72 -34.34 2.06
C VAL A 655 -2.04 -34.63 1.35
N THR A 656 -2.00 -34.99 0.07
CA THR A 656 -3.20 -35.29 -0.74
C THR A 656 -4.05 -36.40 -0.12
N GLN A 657 -3.43 -37.51 0.27
CA GLN A 657 -4.12 -38.61 0.95
C GLN A 657 -4.74 -38.17 2.29
N ALA A 658 -4.04 -37.31 3.05
CA ALA A 658 -4.56 -36.79 4.31
C ALA A 658 -5.76 -35.85 4.09
N ILE A 659 -5.74 -35.04 3.04
CA ILE A 659 -6.85 -34.17 2.66
C ILE A 659 -8.07 -35.02 2.31
N HIS A 660 -7.94 -36.00 1.41
CA HIS A 660 -9.06 -36.88 1.03
C HIS A 660 -9.67 -37.63 2.22
N ALA A 661 -8.86 -38.00 3.21
CA ALA A 661 -9.36 -38.65 4.42
C ALA A 661 -10.22 -37.72 5.31
N ILE A 662 -9.99 -36.40 5.24
CA ILE A 662 -10.70 -35.38 6.01
C ILE A 662 -11.89 -34.81 5.23
N ASP A 663 -11.69 -34.60 3.92
CA ASP A 663 -12.57 -33.94 2.98
C ASP A 663 -12.66 -34.74 1.67
N PRO A 664 -13.65 -35.64 1.56
CA PRO A 664 -13.90 -36.38 0.32
C PRO A 664 -14.71 -35.57 -0.71
N ASN A 665 -15.12 -34.34 -0.38
CA ASN A 665 -16.04 -33.54 -1.19
C ASN A 665 -15.32 -32.52 -2.07
N HIS A 666 -14.00 -32.38 -1.99
CA HIS A 666 -13.25 -31.42 -2.79
C HIS A 666 -12.01 -32.07 -3.43
N PRO A 667 -11.70 -31.75 -4.70
CA PRO A 667 -10.49 -32.23 -5.36
C PRO A 667 -9.22 -31.64 -4.73
N VAL A 668 -8.09 -32.30 -4.99
CA VAL A 668 -6.75 -31.84 -4.61
C VAL A 668 -5.85 -31.77 -5.85
N THR A 669 -5.13 -30.66 -5.98
CA THR A 669 -4.14 -30.40 -7.03
C THR A 669 -2.82 -29.89 -6.43
N SER A 670 -1.79 -29.71 -7.26
CA SER A 670 -0.53 -29.07 -6.90
C SER A 670 0.04 -28.32 -8.10
N THR A 671 0.38 -27.05 -7.91
CA THR A 671 0.76 -26.10 -8.97
C THR A 671 2.27 -25.99 -9.14
N ASP A 672 2.72 -25.98 -10.39
CA ASP A 672 4.11 -25.67 -10.76
C ASP A 672 4.19 -24.92 -12.10
N ALA A 673 5.36 -24.39 -12.44
CA ALA A 673 5.56 -23.63 -13.67
C ALA A 673 5.75 -24.56 -14.86
N TRP A 674 5.03 -24.27 -15.94
CA TRP A 674 4.95 -25.14 -17.12
C TRP A 674 4.61 -26.60 -16.75
N THR A 675 4.91 -27.55 -17.64
CA THR A 675 4.49 -28.95 -17.49
C THR A 675 5.57 -29.85 -16.87
N GLY A 676 6.70 -29.27 -16.44
CA GLY A 676 7.88 -30.00 -15.98
C GLY A 676 7.68 -30.81 -14.69
N ALA A 677 6.70 -30.44 -13.86
CA ALA A 677 6.35 -31.15 -12.63
C ALA A 677 5.56 -32.44 -12.87
N TRP A 678 4.81 -32.52 -13.98
CA TRP A 678 3.85 -33.59 -14.20
C TRP A 678 4.46 -35.01 -14.25
N PRO A 679 5.67 -35.25 -14.80
CA PRO A 679 6.33 -36.56 -14.70
C PRO A 679 6.50 -37.04 -13.25
N TYR A 680 6.87 -36.13 -12.33
CA TYR A 680 7.02 -36.45 -10.91
C TYR A 680 5.66 -36.78 -10.28
N TYR A 681 4.64 -35.97 -10.54
CA TYR A 681 3.30 -36.21 -9.99
C TYR A 681 2.67 -37.49 -10.55
N LYS A 682 2.86 -37.81 -11.83
CA LYS A 682 2.42 -39.08 -12.43
C LYS A 682 3.04 -40.29 -11.74
N GLN A 683 4.30 -40.21 -11.35
CA GLN A 683 5.02 -41.34 -10.76
C GLN A 683 4.88 -41.43 -9.24
N TYR A 684 4.92 -40.30 -8.54
CA TYR A 684 5.06 -40.25 -7.09
C TYR A 684 3.86 -39.64 -6.35
N THR A 685 2.91 -39.06 -7.08
CA THR A 685 1.72 -38.39 -6.52
C THR A 685 0.41 -38.87 -7.17
N PRO A 686 0.16 -40.20 -7.25
CA PRO A 686 -0.99 -40.75 -7.95
C PRO A 686 -2.33 -40.39 -7.31
N SER A 687 -2.38 -39.87 -6.08
CA SER A 687 -3.65 -39.47 -5.44
C SER A 687 -4.20 -38.12 -5.88
N LEU A 688 -3.45 -37.25 -6.58
CA LEU A 688 -4.01 -35.97 -7.07
C LEU A 688 -5.26 -36.19 -7.95
N ASP A 689 -6.27 -35.33 -7.88
CA ASP A 689 -7.46 -35.47 -8.71
C ASP A 689 -7.25 -34.91 -10.13
N LEU A 690 -6.37 -33.93 -10.24
CA LEU A 690 -6.00 -33.22 -11.47
C LEU A 690 -4.58 -32.68 -11.37
N TYR A 691 -4.01 -32.26 -12.49
CA TYR A 691 -2.77 -31.49 -12.51
C TYR A 691 -3.06 -29.98 -12.56
N ALA A 692 -2.14 -29.17 -12.04
CA ALA A 692 -2.16 -27.72 -12.22
C ALA A 692 -0.88 -27.24 -12.90
N VAL A 693 -0.94 -26.05 -13.50
CA VAL A 693 0.20 -25.44 -14.19
C VAL A 693 0.05 -23.92 -14.26
N ASN A 694 1.13 -23.20 -13.95
CA ASN A 694 1.31 -21.80 -14.30
C ASN A 694 1.91 -21.72 -15.71
N SER A 695 1.24 -21.02 -16.63
CA SER A 695 1.72 -20.83 -18.00
C SER A 695 1.21 -19.52 -18.57
N TYR A 696 2.12 -18.69 -19.07
CA TYR A 696 1.82 -17.38 -19.66
C TYR A 696 1.97 -17.44 -21.18
N GLY A 697 3.15 -17.11 -21.74
CA GLY A 697 3.36 -17.07 -23.19
C GLY A 697 3.23 -18.42 -23.93
N ALA A 698 3.20 -19.55 -23.23
CA ALA A 698 3.25 -20.91 -23.80
C ALA A 698 1.99 -21.77 -23.58
N VAL A 699 0.87 -21.18 -23.15
CA VAL A 699 -0.35 -21.90 -22.74
C VAL A 699 -0.88 -22.88 -23.78
N CYS A 700 -0.80 -22.52 -25.06
CA CYS A 700 -1.32 -23.35 -26.15
C CYS A 700 -0.59 -24.70 -26.31
N ASN A 701 0.62 -24.84 -25.74
CA ASN A 701 1.40 -26.07 -25.80
C ASN A 701 1.00 -27.08 -24.72
N VAL A 702 0.32 -26.64 -23.65
CA VAL A 702 0.03 -27.46 -22.45
C VAL A 702 -0.75 -28.73 -22.80
N LYS A 703 -1.72 -28.67 -23.72
CA LYS A 703 -2.46 -29.87 -24.17
C LYS A 703 -1.55 -30.84 -24.93
N GLN A 704 -0.62 -30.35 -25.73
CA GLN A 704 0.29 -31.22 -26.47
C GLN A 704 1.26 -31.92 -25.53
N ASP A 705 1.77 -31.23 -24.51
CA ASP A 705 2.57 -31.82 -23.44
C ASP A 705 1.79 -32.89 -22.69
N TRP A 706 0.50 -32.63 -22.42
CA TRP A 706 -0.40 -33.60 -21.81
C TRP A 706 -0.51 -34.90 -22.64
N ILE A 707 -0.65 -34.78 -23.97
CA ILE A 707 -0.69 -35.92 -24.90
C ILE A 707 0.65 -36.64 -24.90
N ASN A 708 1.75 -35.90 -25.06
CA ASN A 708 3.10 -36.46 -25.20
C ASN A 708 3.56 -37.21 -23.95
N GLY A 709 3.25 -36.70 -22.76
CA GLY A 709 3.57 -37.37 -21.50
C GLY A 709 2.62 -38.52 -21.13
N GLY A 710 1.58 -38.77 -21.94
CA GLY A 710 0.62 -39.86 -21.74
C GLY A 710 -0.07 -39.77 -20.38
N TYR A 711 -0.51 -38.56 -20.01
CA TYR A 711 -1.19 -38.30 -18.75
C TYR A 711 -2.67 -38.69 -18.83
N THR A 712 -3.23 -39.13 -17.70
CA THR A 712 -4.59 -39.70 -17.65
C THR A 712 -5.55 -38.93 -16.75
N LYS A 713 -5.10 -37.80 -16.21
CA LYS A 713 -5.90 -36.88 -15.38
C LYS A 713 -6.08 -35.56 -16.12
N PRO A 714 -7.20 -34.85 -15.92
CA PRO A 714 -7.35 -33.51 -16.48
C PRO A 714 -6.40 -32.51 -15.81
N TYR A 715 -6.39 -31.28 -16.31
CA TYR A 715 -5.64 -30.19 -15.67
C TYR A 715 -6.42 -28.89 -15.60
N ILE A 716 -5.97 -27.99 -14.73
CA ILE A 716 -6.35 -26.59 -14.66
C ILE A 716 -5.10 -25.72 -14.92
N VAL A 717 -5.26 -24.58 -15.58
CA VAL A 717 -4.18 -23.58 -15.66
C VAL A 717 -4.40 -22.57 -14.52
N THR A 718 -3.49 -22.55 -13.55
CA THR A 718 -3.65 -21.81 -12.29
C THR A 718 -3.12 -20.39 -12.35
N GLU A 719 -2.27 -20.09 -13.31
CA GLU A 719 -1.89 -18.71 -13.66
C GLU A 719 -1.68 -18.63 -15.16
N SER A 720 -2.29 -17.61 -15.77
CA SER A 720 -2.17 -17.35 -17.20
C SER A 720 -2.46 -15.90 -17.52
N GLY A 721 -2.02 -15.42 -18.68
CA GLY A 721 -2.17 -14.04 -19.09
C GLY A 721 -1.18 -13.71 -20.20
N ASP A 722 -0.74 -12.47 -20.23
CA ASP A 722 0.31 -12.05 -21.16
C ASP A 722 1.70 -12.54 -20.73
N ALA A 723 2.65 -12.48 -21.66
CA ALA A 723 4.02 -12.95 -21.50
C ALA A 723 4.73 -12.31 -20.30
N GLY A 724 5.41 -13.16 -19.52
CA GLY A 724 6.27 -12.72 -18.43
C GLY A 724 7.52 -12.00 -18.93
N GLU A 725 8.18 -11.26 -18.04
CA GLU A 725 9.43 -10.56 -18.34
C GLU A 725 10.52 -11.48 -18.91
N TRP A 726 10.54 -12.74 -18.48
CA TRP A 726 11.49 -13.76 -18.94
C TRP A 726 11.14 -14.33 -20.33
N GLU A 727 9.99 -13.98 -20.90
CA GLU A 727 9.51 -14.49 -22.19
C GLU A 727 9.59 -13.45 -23.32
N VAL A 728 9.94 -12.20 -23.00
CA VAL A 728 9.99 -11.09 -23.96
C VAL A 728 11.42 -10.70 -24.32
N PRO A 729 11.67 -10.22 -25.56
CA PRO A 729 12.99 -9.76 -25.96
C PRO A 729 13.38 -8.45 -25.26
N ASN A 730 14.69 -8.27 -25.07
CA ASN A 730 15.23 -6.99 -24.61
C ASN A 730 15.08 -5.89 -25.67
N ASP A 731 14.84 -4.66 -25.21
CA ASP A 731 14.80 -3.46 -26.04
C ASP A 731 16.20 -2.92 -26.37
N ALA A 732 16.26 -1.76 -27.02
CA ALA A 732 17.51 -1.13 -27.47
C ALA A 732 18.46 -0.72 -26.31
N ASN A 733 17.96 -0.61 -25.07
CA ASN A 733 18.78 -0.34 -23.89
C ASN A 733 19.19 -1.62 -23.14
N GLY A 734 18.76 -2.80 -23.61
CA GLY A 734 19.17 -4.10 -23.08
C GLY A 734 18.30 -4.62 -21.94
N VAL A 735 17.09 -4.08 -21.74
CA VAL A 735 16.14 -4.52 -20.71
C VAL A 735 14.87 -5.09 -21.35
N PRO A 736 14.16 -6.04 -20.72
CA PRO A 736 12.95 -6.67 -21.27
C PRO A 736 11.90 -5.66 -21.75
N THR A 737 11.40 -5.85 -22.97
CA THR A 737 10.35 -5.00 -23.55
C THR A 737 9.00 -5.37 -22.96
N GLN A 738 8.38 -4.46 -22.21
CA GLN A 738 7.02 -4.69 -21.73
C GLN A 738 6.03 -4.61 -22.89
N PRO A 739 5.08 -5.55 -23.02
CA PRO A 739 4.01 -5.46 -23.99
C PRO A 739 3.16 -4.20 -23.79
N THR A 740 2.72 -3.61 -24.89
CA THR A 740 1.73 -2.51 -24.89
C THR A 740 0.40 -2.98 -24.31
N ASP A 741 -0.46 -2.09 -23.83
CA ASP A 741 -1.79 -2.42 -23.29
C ASP A 741 -2.65 -3.22 -24.28
N THR A 742 -2.52 -2.92 -25.57
CA THR A 742 -3.19 -3.66 -26.65
C THR A 742 -2.61 -5.07 -26.81
N GLN A 743 -1.28 -5.21 -26.76
CA GLN A 743 -0.64 -6.53 -26.79
C GLN A 743 -0.99 -7.35 -25.56
N MET A 744 -1.02 -6.74 -24.36
CA MET A 744 -1.46 -7.39 -23.13
C MET A 744 -2.87 -7.93 -23.28
N ARG A 745 -3.84 -7.10 -23.69
CA ARG A 745 -5.21 -7.54 -24.00
C ARG A 745 -5.22 -8.76 -24.93
N ASP A 746 -4.47 -8.71 -26.02
CA ASP A 746 -4.43 -9.79 -27.01
C ASP A 746 -3.77 -11.07 -26.46
N GLY A 747 -2.82 -10.93 -25.52
CA GLY A 747 -2.21 -12.02 -24.76
C GLY A 747 -3.23 -12.77 -23.91
N TYR A 748 -4.01 -12.07 -23.07
CA TYR A 748 -5.07 -12.69 -22.27
C TYR A 748 -6.12 -13.39 -23.14
N LEU A 749 -6.55 -12.73 -24.23
CA LEU A 749 -7.50 -13.30 -25.18
C LEU A 749 -6.95 -14.60 -25.81
N SER A 750 -5.68 -14.59 -26.21
CA SER A 750 -5.01 -15.75 -26.80
C SER A 750 -4.90 -16.91 -25.81
N ALA A 751 -4.51 -16.61 -24.56
CA ALA A 751 -4.41 -17.58 -23.49
C ALA A 751 -5.77 -18.26 -23.22
N TRP A 752 -6.83 -17.48 -23.03
CA TRP A 752 -8.16 -18.02 -22.80
C TRP A 752 -8.67 -18.86 -23.97
N ASN A 753 -8.49 -18.40 -25.21
CA ASN A 753 -8.89 -19.15 -26.40
C ASN A 753 -8.19 -20.51 -26.49
N CYS A 754 -6.90 -20.58 -26.14
CA CYS A 754 -6.18 -21.85 -26.10
C CYS A 754 -6.74 -22.79 -25.01
N ILE A 755 -6.94 -22.29 -23.78
CA ILE A 755 -7.52 -23.07 -22.68
C ILE A 755 -8.92 -23.57 -23.01
N ALA A 756 -9.79 -22.69 -23.53
CA ALA A 756 -11.15 -23.03 -23.93
C ALA A 756 -11.17 -24.06 -25.07
N GLY A 757 -10.16 -24.04 -25.95
CA GLY A 757 -9.96 -25.04 -27.01
C GLY A 757 -9.46 -26.41 -26.51
N HIS A 758 -9.00 -26.52 -25.27
CA HIS A 758 -8.54 -27.78 -24.67
C HIS A 758 -9.69 -28.64 -24.12
N THR A 759 -10.78 -28.73 -24.90
CA THR A 759 -12.03 -29.41 -24.52
C THR A 759 -11.81 -30.85 -24.08
N GLY A 760 -12.48 -31.25 -22.98
CA GLY A 760 -12.45 -32.61 -22.43
C GLY A 760 -11.18 -32.96 -21.64
N VAL A 761 -10.24 -32.02 -21.48
CA VAL A 761 -9.01 -32.22 -20.70
C VAL A 761 -8.72 -31.04 -19.77
N ALA A 762 -8.74 -29.79 -20.29
CA ALA A 762 -8.60 -28.62 -19.44
C ALA A 762 -9.94 -28.28 -18.76
N LEU A 763 -9.91 -28.01 -17.46
CA LEU A 763 -11.09 -27.69 -16.66
C LEU A 763 -11.38 -26.17 -16.57
N GLY A 764 -10.52 -25.37 -17.17
CA GLY A 764 -10.56 -23.90 -17.15
C GLY A 764 -9.26 -23.31 -16.62
N ALA A 765 -9.31 -22.05 -16.20
CA ALA A 765 -8.13 -21.34 -15.73
C ALA A 765 -8.41 -20.18 -14.80
N THR A 766 -7.38 -19.77 -14.06
CA THR A 766 -7.32 -18.49 -13.33
C THR A 766 -6.36 -17.54 -14.04
N MET A 767 -6.89 -16.41 -14.54
CA MET A 767 -6.10 -15.36 -15.16
C MET A 767 -5.35 -14.56 -14.07
N PHE A 768 -4.07 -14.32 -14.30
CA PHE A 768 -3.19 -13.57 -13.43
C PHE A 768 -3.14 -12.12 -13.91
N ASN A 769 -3.52 -11.08 -13.15
CA ASN A 769 -3.89 -11.09 -11.74
C ASN A 769 -4.94 -10.02 -11.38
N TYR A 770 -5.90 -10.38 -10.52
CA TYR A 770 -6.75 -9.40 -9.83
C TYR A 770 -6.00 -8.88 -8.59
N GLY A 771 -4.95 -8.12 -8.81
CA GLY A 771 -4.14 -7.45 -7.78
C GLY A 771 -4.24 -5.94 -7.89
N GLN A 772 -3.93 -5.24 -6.79
CA GLN A 772 -4.00 -3.78 -6.67
C GLN A 772 -2.63 -3.13 -6.48
N GLU A 773 -1.55 -3.91 -6.49
CA GLU A 773 -0.18 -3.38 -6.41
C GLU A 773 0.10 -2.44 -7.59
N ASN A 774 0.82 -1.35 -7.32
CA ASN A 774 1.25 -0.37 -8.32
C ASN A 774 2.78 -0.24 -8.33
N ASP A 775 3.44 -1.39 -8.38
CA ASP A 775 4.87 -1.50 -8.57
C ASP A 775 5.15 -2.07 -9.99
N PHE A 776 6.42 -2.33 -10.30
CA PHE A 776 6.81 -2.93 -11.58
C PHE A 776 6.02 -4.20 -11.90
N GLY A 777 5.84 -5.09 -10.91
CA GLY A 777 5.12 -6.35 -11.09
C GLY A 777 3.62 -6.11 -11.29
N GLY A 778 3.04 -5.23 -10.47
CA GLY A 778 1.63 -4.85 -10.59
C GLY A 778 1.29 -4.23 -11.94
N VAL A 779 2.11 -3.32 -12.45
CA VAL A 779 1.90 -2.74 -13.79
C VAL A 779 2.16 -3.76 -14.91
N TRP A 780 2.97 -4.79 -14.69
CA TRP A 780 3.15 -5.83 -15.70
C TRP A 780 1.98 -6.81 -15.75
N PHE A 781 1.43 -7.19 -14.59
CA PHE A 781 0.55 -8.36 -14.52
C PHE A 781 -0.86 -8.08 -14.02
N ASN A 782 -1.09 -6.98 -13.30
CA ASN A 782 -2.42 -6.70 -12.77
C ASN A 782 -3.33 -6.18 -13.88
N VAL A 783 -4.57 -6.66 -13.87
CA VAL A 783 -5.66 -6.07 -14.65
C VAL A 783 -6.25 -4.83 -13.94
N LEU A 784 -5.87 -4.62 -12.67
CA LEU A 784 -6.32 -3.55 -11.77
C LEU A 784 -5.16 -2.85 -10.99
N PRO A 785 -4.03 -2.45 -11.60
CA PRO A 785 -2.96 -1.80 -10.85
C PRO A 785 -3.48 -0.55 -10.11
N ALA A 786 -3.22 -0.46 -8.80
CA ALA A 786 -3.79 0.53 -7.88
C ALA A 786 -5.33 0.68 -7.96
N GLY A 787 -6.04 -0.36 -8.37
CA GLY A 787 -7.49 -0.38 -8.49
C GLY A 787 -8.05 0.18 -9.81
N TRP A 788 -7.20 0.65 -10.73
CA TRP A 788 -7.64 1.17 -12.03
C TRP A 788 -7.78 0.07 -13.08
N LYS A 789 -8.91 0.04 -13.78
CA LYS A 789 -9.22 -0.95 -14.81
C LYS A 789 -8.40 -0.71 -16.07
N ARG A 790 -7.64 -1.72 -16.48
CA ARG A 790 -6.87 -1.73 -17.74
C ARG A 790 -7.62 -2.44 -18.86
N LEU A 791 -7.11 -2.34 -20.09
CA LEU A 791 -7.76 -2.96 -21.24
C LEU A 791 -7.88 -4.50 -21.10
N ALA A 792 -6.92 -5.14 -20.44
CA ALA A 792 -6.96 -6.57 -20.12
C ALA A 792 -8.14 -6.96 -19.21
N TYR A 793 -8.55 -6.11 -18.26
CA TYR A 793 -9.72 -6.33 -17.41
C TYR A 793 -10.98 -6.57 -18.26
N TYR A 794 -11.21 -5.69 -19.22
CA TYR A 794 -12.36 -5.75 -20.13
C TYR A 794 -12.29 -6.96 -21.07
N SER A 795 -11.09 -7.38 -21.46
CA SER A 795 -10.90 -8.60 -22.24
C SER A 795 -11.33 -9.83 -21.45
N VAL A 796 -10.78 -10.00 -20.24
CA VAL A 796 -11.11 -11.12 -19.36
C VAL A 796 -12.61 -11.15 -19.07
N ALA A 797 -13.20 -10.01 -18.77
CA ALA A 797 -14.62 -9.89 -18.51
C ALA A 797 -15.47 -10.36 -19.70
N LYS A 798 -15.13 -9.93 -20.92
CA LYS A 798 -15.81 -10.34 -22.15
C LYS A 798 -15.65 -11.84 -22.41
N ASP A 799 -14.45 -12.37 -22.23
CA ASP A 799 -14.10 -13.77 -22.47
C ASP A 799 -14.81 -14.73 -21.51
N PHE A 800 -15.06 -14.27 -20.28
CA PHE A 800 -15.85 -15.00 -19.29
C PHE A 800 -17.37 -14.84 -19.49
N GLY A 801 -17.80 -13.99 -20.42
CA GLY A 801 -19.22 -13.71 -20.70
C GLY A 801 -19.85 -12.75 -19.68
N GLY A 802 -19.03 -11.93 -19.03
CA GLY A 802 -19.44 -10.85 -18.15
C GLY A 802 -20.04 -9.65 -18.89
N SER A 803 -20.44 -8.65 -18.12
CA SER A 803 -20.98 -7.38 -18.58
C SER A 803 -20.43 -6.26 -17.70
N PRO A 804 -19.13 -5.93 -17.82
CA PRO A 804 -18.53 -4.83 -17.08
C PRO A 804 -19.12 -3.50 -17.55
N GLN A 805 -18.76 -2.40 -16.86
CA GLN A 805 -19.12 -1.04 -17.27
C GLN A 805 -18.76 -0.77 -18.74
N ALA A 806 -19.60 -0.03 -19.48
CA ALA A 806 -19.38 0.18 -20.91
C ALA A 806 -18.22 1.15 -21.23
N ASN A 807 -17.83 2.01 -20.29
CA ASN A 807 -16.71 2.93 -20.44
C ASN A 807 -15.38 2.16 -20.34
N THR A 808 -14.50 2.31 -21.33
CA THR A 808 -13.25 1.55 -21.47
C THR A 808 -12.03 2.45 -21.48
N PRO A 809 -10.85 1.94 -21.10
CA PRO A 809 -9.68 2.78 -20.84
C PRO A 809 -9.17 3.53 -22.08
N PRO A 810 -8.49 4.67 -21.87
CA PRO A 810 -7.72 5.32 -22.92
C PRO A 810 -6.66 4.37 -23.50
N VAL A 811 -6.42 4.49 -24.80
CA VAL A 811 -5.40 3.70 -25.51
C VAL A 811 -4.24 4.59 -25.92
N ILE A 812 -3.06 4.32 -25.41
CA ILE A 812 -1.82 4.96 -25.85
C ILE A 812 -1.30 4.21 -27.08
N SER A 813 -1.48 4.80 -28.26
CA SER A 813 -1.09 4.22 -29.55
C SER A 813 0.41 4.30 -29.85
N SER A 814 1.11 5.24 -29.22
CA SER A 814 2.56 5.36 -29.32
C SER A 814 3.14 6.09 -28.12
N LEU A 815 4.37 5.71 -27.73
CA LEU A 815 5.16 6.36 -26.70
C LEU A 815 6.62 6.51 -27.19
N SER A 816 7.17 7.70 -27.04
CA SER A 816 8.55 8.02 -27.41
C SER A 816 9.25 8.83 -26.32
N VAL A 817 10.56 8.62 -26.23
CA VAL A 817 11.47 9.31 -25.30
C VAL A 817 12.60 9.95 -26.11
N GLY A 818 12.76 11.26 -25.97
CA GLY A 818 13.84 12.01 -26.62
C GLY A 818 15.21 11.56 -26.11
N ASN A 819 16.15 11.28 -27.02
CA ASN A 819 17.50 10.82 -26.69
C ASN A 819 17.55 9.61 -25.75
N ALA A 820 16.63 8.65 -25.89
CA ALA A 820 16.48 7.51 -24.98
C ALA A 820 17.77 6.70 -24.71
N GLY A 821 18.76 6.71 -25.60
CA GLY A 821 20.05 6.03 -25.38
C GLY A 821 21.05 6.78 -24.50
N ALA A 822 20.84 8.09 -24.25
CA ALA A 822 21.75 8.94 -23.51
C ALA A 822 21.05 10.21 -23.00
N VAL A 823 20.31 10.08 -21.89
CA VAL A 823 19.69 11.19 -21.17
C VAL A 823 20.64 11.67 -20.06
N PRO A 824 21.06 12.94 -20.02
CA PRO A 824 21.94 13.44 -18.97
C PRO A 824 21.28 13.36 -17.58
N ALA A 825 22.02 12.85 -16.59
CA ALA A 825 21.57 12.76 -15.20
C ALA A 825 21.17 14.14 -14.64
N GLY A 826 19.98 14.23 -14.03
CA GLY A 826 19.42 15.50 -13.54
C GLY A 826 19.04 16.51 -14.63
N GLY A 827 19.26 16.20 -15.90
CA GLY A 827 18.82 17.01 -17.03
C GLY A 827 17.35 16.77 -17.38
N THR A 828 16.82 17.54 -18.32
CA THR A 828 15.45 17.35 -18.83
C THR A 828 15.44 16.65 -20.18
N PHE A 829 14.36 15.94 -20.46
CA PHE A 829 14.12 15.27 -21.74
C PHE A 829 12.62 15.22 -22.06
N ASN A 830 12.30 14.99 -23.34
CA ASN A 830 10.93 14.96 -23.80
C ASN A 830 10.36 13.54 -23.74
N VAL A 831 9.13 13.43 -23.25
CA VAL A 831 8.29 12.23 -23.34
C VAL A 831 7.06 12.60 -24.15
N THR A 832 6.71 11.78 -25.15
CA THR A 832 5.53 12.04 -25.99
C THR A 832 4.72 10.77 -26.15
N ALA A 833 3.45 10.83 -25.73
CA ALA A 833 2.44 9.80 -25.82
C ALA A 833 1.29 10.27 -26.73
N SER A 834 0.83 9.40 -27.63
CA SER A 834 -0.40 9.64 -28.40
C SER A 834 -1.52 8.77 -27.85
N ALA A 835 -2.37 9.35 -27.01
CA ALA A 835 -3.51 8.65 -26.40
C ALA A 835 -4.84 9.09 -27.00
N SER A 836 -5.79 8.16 -27.05
CA SER A 836 -7.19 8.43 -27.40
C SER A 836 -8.11 7.68 -26.45
N ASP A 837 -9.16 8.34 -26.01
CA ASP A 837 -10.20 7.74 -25.20
C ASP A 837 -11.36 7.27 -26.11
N PRO A 838 -11.79 5.99 -26.04
CA PRO A 838 -12.87 5.47 -26.88
C PRO A 838 -14.24 6.14 -26.65
N ASN A 839 -14.45 6.69 -25.47
CA ASN A 839 -15.70 7.30 -25.02
C ASN A 839 -15.70 8.83 -25.19
N GLY A 840 -14.54 9.42 -25.49
CA GLY A 840 -14.36 10.86 -25.68
C GLY A 840 -14.13 11.62 -24.37
N ASP A 841 -13.74 10.90 -23.32
CA ASP A 841 -13.53 11.46 -21.99
C ASP A 841 -12.24 12.30 -21.90
N LEU A 842 -12.14 13.08 -20.82
CA LEU A 842 -10.94 13.85 -20.54
C LEU A 842 -9.80 12.92 -20.15
N ILE A 843 -8.74 12.90 -20.95
CA ILE A 843 -7.52 12.20 -20.59
C ILE A 843 -6.67 13.08 -19.68
N ARG A 844 -6.35 12.58 -18.49
CA ARG A 844 -5.36 13.16 -17.57
C ARG A 844 -4.16 12.24 -17.43
N TYR A 845 -2.97 12.81 -17.33
CA TYR A 845 -1.72 12.03 -17.38
C TYR A 845 -0.95 12.06 -16.07
N GLN A 846 -0.28 10.94 -15.77
CA GLN A 846 0.75 10.84 -14.73
C GLN A 846 1.97 10.09 -15.29
N LEU A 847 3.16 10.52 -14.88
CA LEU A 847 4.42 9.86 -15.24
C LEU A 847 5.07 9.22 -14.00
N MET A 848 5.56 7.98 -14.17
CA MET A 848 6.25 7.23 -13.12
C MET A 848 7.60 6.68 -13.62
N TYR A 849 8.60 6.58 -12.74
CA TYR A 849 9.87 5.90 -13.01
C TYR A 849 9.96 4.56 -12.30
N SER A 850 10.54 3.56 -12.97
CA SER A 850 11.03 2.33 -12.33
C SER A 850 12.56 2.29 -12.32
N HIS A 851 13.13 1.96 -11.15
CA HIS A 851 14.56 1.72 -10.95
C HIS A 851 14.94 0.23 -10.99
N LYS A 852 14.02 -0.67 -11.38
CA LYS A 852 14.27 -2.13 -11.38
C LYS A 852 15.57 -2.54 -12.06
N TYR A 853 15.92 -1.92 -13.19
CA TYR A 853 17.13 -2.25 -13.94
C TYR A 853 18.36 -1.41 -13.54
N VAL A 854 18.26 -0.68 -12.44
CA VAL A 854 19.35 0.06 -11.79
C VAL A 854 19.80 -0.69 -10.54
N ASP A 855 18.86 -1.06 -9.66
CA ASP A 855 19.16 -1.63 -8.34
C ASP A 855 18.32 -2.87 -7.97
N GLY A 856 17.43 -3.33 -8.86
CA GLY A 856 16.55 -4.48 -8.63
C GLY A 856 15.25 -4.17 -7.88
N GLY A 857 15.05 -2.95 -7.37
CA GLY A 857 13.83 -2.62 -6.64
C GLY A 857 12.61 -2.43 -7.55
N THR A 858 11.42 -2.78 -7.05
CA THR A 858 10.21 -2.85 -7.88
C THR A 858 9.33 -1.61 -7.81
N GLY A 859 9.54 -0.72 -6.84
CA GLY A 859 8.72 0.48 -6.65
C GLY A 859 8.68 1.42 -7.85
N LEU A 860 7.56 2.13 -7.99
CA LEU A 860 7.38 3.19 -8.98
C LEU A 860 7.38 4.56 -8.29
N ASN A 861 8.15 5.50 -8.83
CA ASN A 861 8.33 6.82 -8.26
C ASN A 861 7.71 7.89 -9.16
N GLN A 862 7.04 8.88 -8.58
CA GLN A 862 6.47 9.97 -9.37
C GLN A 862 7.56 10.78 -10.09
N VAL A 863 7.30 11.14 -11.34
CA VAL A 863 8.22 11.95 -12.14
C VAL A 863 7.96 13.43 -11.91
N ASP A 864 9.00 14.24 -11.78
CA ASP A 864 8.87 15.69 -11.92
C ASP A 864 8.78 16.06 -13.41
N PHE A 865 7.62 16.56 -13.84
CA PHE A 865 7.37 16.90 -15.24
C PHE A 865 6.49 18.13 -15.40
N THR A 866 6.58 18.75 -16.56
CA THR A 866 5.64 19.77 -17.04
C THR A 866 4.96 19.27 -18.30
N GLN A 867 3.64 19.29 -18.34
CA GLN A 867 2.86 19.05 -19.55
C GLN A 867 2.98 20.28 -20.46
N THR A 868 3.55 20.09 -21.65
CA THR A 868 3.80 21.16 -22.65
C THR A 868 2.82 21.11 -23.83
N GLY A 869 2.02 20.06 -23.90
CA GLY A 869 0.93 19.85 -24.84
C GLY A 869 0.21 18.55 -24.50
N ASN A 870 -0.91 18.27 -25.16
CA ASN A 870 -1.63 17.02 -24.93
C ASN A 870 -0.70 15.81 -25.18
N GLY A 871 -0.49 14.99 -24.14
CA GLY A 871 0.41 13.84 -24.18
C GLY A 871 1.89 14.18 -24.38
N THR A 872 2.31 15.43 -24.23
CA THR A 872 3.71 15.86 -24.40
C THR A 872 4.25 16.47 -23.12
N PHE A 873 5.37 15.94 -22.64
CA PHE A 873 5.94 16.27 -21.33
C PHE A 873 7.42 16.59 -21.44
N THR A 874 7.84 17.59 -20.67
CA THR A 874 9.26 17.77 -20.31
C THR A 874 9.45 17.12 -18.95
N ALA A 875 10.24 16.05 -18.87
CA ALA A 875 10.50 15.30 -17.64
C ALA A 875 11.94 15.50 -17.15
N THR A 876 12.14 15.52 -15.84
CA THR A 876 13.47 15.56 -15.22
C THR A 876 14.02 14.15 -15.02
N ALA A 877 15.23 13.88 -15.51
CA ALA A 877 15.89 12.59 -15.39
C ALA A 877 16.41 12.36 -13.97
N PRO A 878 16.39 11.11 -13.46
CA PRO A 878 17.07 10.76 -12.22
C PRO A 878 18.57 11.11 -12.26
N LYS A 879 19.18 11.33 -11.10
CA LYS A 879 20.63 11.57 -10.99
C LYS A 879 21.47 10.29 -11.02
N THR A 880 20.86 9.15 -10.75
CA THR A 880 21.54 7.85 -10.71
C THR A 880 21.63 7.27 -12.13
N LEU A 881 22.85 6.90 -12.51
CA LEU A 881 23.15 6.34 -13.83
C LEU A 881 22.55 4.95 -13.98
N GLY A 882 22.22 4.55 -15.21
CA GLY A 882 21.69 3.22 -15.50
C GLY A 882 20.54 3.23 -16.49
N VAL A 883 19.89 2.08 -16.64
CA VAL A 883 18.69 1.95 -17.48
C VAL A 883 17.47 2.08 -16.61
N TRP A 884 16.64 3.07 -16.92
CA TRP A 884 15.38 3.37 -16.26
C TRP A 884 14.23 3.05 -17.20
N LYS A 885 13.02 2.89 -16.65
CA LYS A 885 11.78 2.93 -17.43
C LYS A 885 10.93 4.11 -17.00
N VAL A 886 10.39 4.85 -17.96
CA VAL A 886 9.33 5.83 -17.74
C VAL A 886 8.01 5.21 -18.15
N TYR A 887 7.00 5.33 -17.28
CA TYR A 887 5.63 4.91 -17.50
C TYR A 887 4.76 6.14 -17.68
N VAL A 888 3.85 6.11 -18.66
CA VAL A 888 2.81 7.10 -18.85
C VAL A 888 1.47 6.44 -18.53
N TYR A 889 0.77 6.98 -17.55
CA TYR A 889 -0.59 6.61 -17.17
C TYR A 889 -1.53 7.63 -17.80
N ALA A 890 -2.58 7.17 -18.47
CA ALA A 890 -3.62 7.96 -19.09
C ALA A 890 -4.98 7.58 -18.49
N TYR A 891 -5.54 8.45 -17.65
CA TYR A 891 -6.80 8.23 -16.93
C TYR A 891 -7.97 8.87 -17.66
N ASP A 892 -9.14 8.24 -17.63
CA ASP A 892 -10.39 8.76 -18.22
C ASP A 892 -11.34 9.43 -17.20
N GLY A 893 -11.07 9.26 -15.90
CA GLY A 893 -11.94 9.72 -14.82
C GLY A 893 -13.15 8.83 -14.52
N HIS A 894 -13.27 7.67 -15.16
CA HIS A 894 -14.31 6.67 -14.94
C HIS A 894 -13.79 5.39 -14.25
N GLY A 895 -12.59 5.46 -13.67
CA GLY A 895 -11.94 4.33 -13.00
C GLY A 895 -11.05 3.49 -13.92
N ASN A 896 -10.76 3.98 -15.13
CA ASN A 896 -9.92 3.27 -16.09
C ASN A 896 -8.55 3.95 -16.29
N VAL A 897 -7.58 3.15 -16.74
CA VAL A 897 -6.25 3.65 -17.08
C VAL A 897 -5.67 2.90 -18.28
N GLY A 898 -5.07 3.67 -19.20
CA GLY A 898 -4.13 3.18 -20.19
C GLY A 898 -2.69 3.39 -19.70
N ILE A 899 -1.83 2.38 -19.79
CA ILE A 899 -0.43 2.47 -19.34
C ILE A 899 0.52 1.97 -20.43
N GLU A 900 1.52 2.78 -20.72
CA GLU A 900 2.64 2.41 -21.60
C GLU A 900 3.98 2.77 -20.97
N THR A 901 5.02 2.05 -21.37
CA THR A 901 6.37 2.27 -20.84
C THR A 901 7.45 2.31 -21.92
N LYS A 902 8.52 3.06 -21.65
CA LYS A 902 9.72 3.08 -22.49
C LYS A 902 10.96 3.13 -21.63
N SER A 903 11.97 2.33 -21.97
CA SER A 903 13.27 2.46 -21.32
C SER A 903 14.06 3.65 -21.84
N PHE A 904 14.91 4.20 -20.97
CA PHE A 904 15.91 5.18 -21.33
C PHE A 904 17.16 5.00 -20.46
N ARG A 905 18.32 5.41 -20.98
CA ARG A 905 19.59 5.31 -20.27
C ARG A 905 20.00 6.68 -19.74
N VAL A 906 20.13 6.76 -18.43
CA VAL A 906 20.70 7.92 -17.74
C VAL A 906 22.22 7.81 -17.80
N VAL A 907 22.87 8.86 -18.32
CA VAL A 907 24.32 8.97 -18.49
C VAL A 907 24.87 10.18 -17.76
N ALA A 908 26.17 10.16 -17.45
CA ALA A 908 26.84 11.31 -16.86
C ALA A 908 26.71 12.53 -17.80
N PRO A 909 26.33 13.72 -17.28
CA PRO A 909 26.28 14.93 -18.09
C PRO A 909 27.65 15.24 -18.70
N THR A 910 27.68 15.68 -19.95
CA THR A 910 28.90 16.23 -20.54
C THR A 910 29.29 17.52 -19.84
N VAL A 911 30.53 17.61 -19.39
CA VAL A 911 31.10 18.80 -18.74
C VAL A 911 32.01 19.52 -19.72
N SER A 912 31.89 20.84 -19.83
CA SER A 912 32.77 21.64 -20.68
C SER A 912 34.20 21.69 -20.15
N GLY A 913 35.17 21.74 -21.05
CA GLY A 913 36.59 21.80 -20.72
C GLY A 913 37.29 20.45 -20.84
N THR A 914 38.56 20.40 -20.45
CA THR A 914 39.33 19.15 -20.46
C THR A 914 39.36 18.55 -19.06
N ASN A 915 39.04 17.25 -18.90
CA ASN A 915 39.25 16.55 -17.63
C ASN A 915 40.76 16.43 -17.35
N VAL A 916 41.31 17.33 -16.55
CA VAL A 916 42.73 17.40 -16.21
C VAL A 916 43.13 16.44 -15.09
N ALA A 917 42.15 15.77 -14.45
CA ALA A 917 42.37 14.71 -13.46
C ALA A 917 42.55 13.32 -14.10
N LEU A 918 42.12 13.12 -15.36
CA LEU A 918 42.18 11.82 -16.03
C LEU A 918 43.60 11.23 -16.01
N GLY A 919 43.74 10.03 -15.43
CA GLY A 919 44.98 9.28 -15.27
C GLY A 919 46.00 9.89 -14.31
N ARG A 920 45.63 10.91 -13.52
CA ARG A 920 46.56 11.61 -12.61
C ARG A 920 46.78 10.85 -11.30
N PRO A 921 47.94 11.05 -10.64
CA PRO A 921 48.19 10.49 -9.31
C PRO A 921 47.10 10.90 -8.32
N THR A 922 46.41 9.90 -7.77
CA THR A 922 45.26 10.09 -6.88
C THR A 922 45.51 9.35 -5.58
N THR A 923 45.32 10.02 -4.44
CA THR A 923 45.47 9.45 -3.10
C THR A 923 44.20 9.69 -2.30
N ALA A 924 43.99 8.88 -1.27
CA ALA A 924 42.85 9.00 -0.36
C ALA A 924 43.29 8.71 1.08
N SER A 925 42.46 9.09 2.05
CA SER A 925 42.64 8.73 3.46
C SER A 925 42.67 7.23 3.67
N THR A 926 41.76 6.50 3.02
CA THR A 926 41.65 5.04 3.07
C THR A 926 41.10 4.48 1.76
N TYR A 927 41.20 3.17 1.58
CA TYR A 927 40.39 2.44 0.61
C TYR A 927 40.16 1.00 1.08
N GLN A 928 39.06 0.40 0.66
CA GLN A 928 38.75 -1.01 0.92
C GLN A 928 39.66 -1.92 0.08
N ALA A 929 40.60 -2.60 0.72
CA ALA A 929 41.61 -3.44 0.06
C ALA A 929 41.15 -4.91 -0.16
N THR A 930 40.15 -5.37 0.59
CA THR A 930 39.62 -6.75 0.55
C THR A 930 38.09 -6.73 0.59
N GLY A 931 37.44 -7.83 0.18
CA GLY A 931 35.99 -7.93 0.06
C GLY A 931 35.55 -8.26 -1.37
N ASN A 932 34.25 -8.47 -1.59
CA ASN A 932 33.72 -8.79 -2.91
C ASN A 932 33.92 -7.59 -3.86
N GLY A 933 34.59 -7.82 -4.99
CA GLY A 933 34.95 -6.78 -5.97
C GLY A 933 36.16 -5.90 -5.61
N ALA A 934 36.74 -6.04 -4.42
CA ALA A 934 37.94 -5.30 -4.01
C ALA A 934 39.20 -5.82 -4.74
N PRO A 935 40.28 -5.02 -4.84
CA PRO A 935 40.51 -3.71 -4.22
C PRO A 935 39.82 -2.53 -4.94
N PHE A 936 39.45 -1.49 -4.19
CA PHE A 936 38.84 -0.26 -4.71
C PHE A 936 39.74 0.99 -4.54
N PRO A 937 40.93 1.04 -5.18
CA PRO A 937 41.92 2.09 -4.95
C PRO A 937 41.46 3.48 -5.44
N PRO A 938 42.03 4.58 -4.92
CA PRO A 938 41.68 5.95 -5.32
C PRO A 938 41.90 6.24 -6.81
N SER A 939 42.84 5.55 -7.48
CA SER A 939 43.08 5.69 -8.91
C SER A 939 41.87 5.33 -9.78
N ASN A 940 40.97 4.48 -9.27
CA ASN A 940 39.77 4.11 -10.00
C ASN A 940 38.79 5.27 -10.17
N ALA A 941 38.84 6.29 -9.31
CA ALA A 941 37.98 7.46 -9.46
C ALA A 941 38.49 8.43 -10.54
N THR A 942 39.69 8.25 -11.10
CA THR A 942 40.26 9.19 -12.08
C THR A 942 40.74 8.47 -13.35
N ASP A 943 40.32 7.23 -13.57
CA ASP A 943 40.73 6.41 -14.72
C ASP A 943 39.82 6.59 -15.96
N GLY A 944 38.69 7.27 -15.81
CA GLY A 944 37.69 7.49 -16.87
C GLY A 944 36.80 6.28 -17.16
N ASN A 945 36.86 5.23 -16.33
CA ASN A 945 36.04 4.03 -16.46
C ASN A 945 34.95 4.00 -15.38
N TRP A 946 33.72 4.29 -15.79
CA TRP A 946 32.53 4.32 -14.93
C TRP A 946 32.10 2.95 -14.35
N ASN A 947 32.84 1.87 -14.61
CA ASN A 947 32.62 0.55 -14.01
C ASN A 947 33.62 0.23 -12.89
N THR A 948 34.69 1.02 -12.73
CA THR A 948 35.64 0.91 -11.62
C THR A 948 35.37 2.03 -10.63
N ARG A 949 35.59 1.77 -9.35
CA ARG A 949 35.32 2.75 -8.28
C ARG A 949 36.40 2.80 -7.23
N TRP A 950 36.58 3.96 -6.62
CA TRP A 950 37.16 4.10 -5.29
C TRP A 950 36.10 3.83 -4.24
N ALA A 951 36.48 3.20 -3.12
CA ALA A 951 35.62 3.04 -1.95
C ALA A 951 36.43 3.21 -0.66
N SER A 952 36.00 4.10 0.23
CA SER A 952 36.64 4.34 1.52
C SER A 952 36.27 3.28 2.56
N GLU A 953 37.01 3.26 3.67
CA GLU A 953 36.54 2.62 4.91
C GLU A 953 35.30 3.34 5.49
N TRP A 954 34.58 2.64 6.37
CA TRP A 954 33.24 3.05 6.84
C TRP A 954 33.30 4.01 8.04
N SER A 955 33.98 5.13 7.88
CA SER A 955 34.12 6.15 8.93
C SER A 955 34.09 7.56 8.35
N ASP A 956 33.71 8.54 9.18
CA ASP A 956 33.69 9.95 8.83
C ASP A 956 34.72 10.70 9.69
N PRO A 957 35.48 11.66 9.16
CA PRO A 957 35.54 12.05 7.74
C PRO A 957 36.49 11.17 6.91
N GLN A 958 36.34 11.21 5.58
CA GLN A 958 37.29 10.65 4.59
C GLN A 958 37.67 11.72 3.57
N TRP A 959 38.72 11.48 2.80
CA TRP A 959 39.05 12.35 1.66
C TRP A 959 39.67 11.57 0.51
N ILE A 960 39.46 12.08 -0.70
CA ILE A 960 40.17 11.70 -1.92
C ILE A 960 40.72 12.96 -2.58
N GLN A 961 41.94 12.90 -3.11
CA GLN A 961 42.59 14.02 -3.77
C GLN A 961 43.35 13.57 -5.02
N VAL A 962 43.48 14.49 -5.99
CA VAL A 962 44.24 14.30 -7.21
C VAL A 962 45.33 15.38 -7.35
N ASP A 963 46.55 14.97 -7.76
CA ASP A 963 47.65 15.88 -8.13
C ASP A 963 47.62 16.13 -9.65
N LEU A 964 47.25 17.35 -10.05
CA LEU A 964 47.17 17.75 -11.46
C LEU A 964 48.56 17.96 -12.12
N GLY A 965 49.63 17.84 -11.34
CA GLY A 965 51.04 18.01 -11.72
C GLY A 965 51.53 19.46 -11.71
N GLN A 966 50.65 20.42 -11.91
CA GLN A 966 50.90 21.87 -11.83
C GLN A 966 49.61 22.61 -11.48
N SER A 967 49.72 23.87 -11.04
CA SER A 967 48.54 24.69 -10.78
C SER A 967 47.75 24.92 -12.08
N ARG A 968 46.46 24.60 -12.05
CA ARG A 968 45.53 24.73 -13.19
C ARG A 968 44.29 25.50 -12.74
N ALA A 969 43.68 26.21 -13.68
CA ALA A 969 42.32 26.68 -13.48
C ALA A 969 41.39 25.47 -13.31
N VAL A 970 40.44 25.58 -12.39
CA VAL A 970 39.40 24.59 -12.17
C VAL A 970 38.07 25.31 -12.32
N LYS A 971 37.26 24.84 -13.27
CA LYS A 971 35.97 25.41 -13.64
C LYS A 971 34.81 24.53 -13.26
N HIS A 972 34.97 23.22 -13.37
CA HIS A 972 33.94 22.27 -13.00
C HIS A 972 34.55 21.06 -12.30
N ILE A 973 33.80 20.50 -11.37
CA ILE A 973 34.07 19.19 -10.75
C ILE A 973 32.90 18.29 -11.05
N GLN A 974 33.17 17.07 -11.52
CA GLN A 974 32.16 16.03 -11.67
C GLN A 974 32.46 14.88 -10.73
N LEU A 975 31.51 14.56 -9.85
CA LEU A 975 31.56 13.43 -8.95
C LEU A 975 30.51 12.42 -9.38
N GLY A 976 30.96 11.25 -9.81
CA GLY A 976 30.10 10.11 -10.10
C GLY A 976 30.05 9.19 -8.89
N TRP A 977 28.99 9.25 -8.10
CA TRP A 977 28.81 8.40 -6.93
C TRP A 977 28.33 7.01 -7.32
N GLU A 978 28.73 6.02 -6.52
CA GLU A 978 28.02 4.75 -6.44
C GLU A 978 26.75 4.91 -5.55
N SER A 979 26.03 3.83 -5.26
CA SER A 979 24.95 3.82 -4.26
C SER A 979 25.39 4.43 -2.92
N ALA A 980 26.65 4.26 -2.52
CA ALA A 980 27.23 4.91 -1.36
C ALA A 980 27.89 6.26 -1.68
N TYR A 981 27.35 7.35 -1.10
CA TYR A 981 27.72 8.72 -1.44
C TYR A 981 28.00 9.61 -0.21
N GLY A 982 28.53 10.81 -0.45
CA GLY A 982 28.67 11.85 0.57
C GLY A 982 27.43 12.74 0.69
N LYS A 983 26.75 12.71 1.84
CA LYS A 983 25.67 13.65 2.15
C LYS A 983 26.22 15.04 2.45
N SER A 984 27.30 15.09 3.24
CA SER A 984 28.04 16.33 3.49
C SER A 984 29.47 16.21 2.99
N TYR A 985 29.91 17.14 2.15
CA TYR A 985 31.27 17.19 1.63
C TYR A 985 31.69 18.60 1.22
N GLN A 986 33.00 18.78 1.06
CA GLN A 986 33.64 20.01 0.60
C GLN A 986 34.57 19.71 -0.57
N VAL A 987 34.53 20.54 -1.61
CA VAL A 987 35.56 20.56 -2.66
C VAL A 987 36.58 21.62 -2.29
N GLN A 988 37.86 21.25 -2.35
CA GLN A 988 38.95 22.10 -1.93
C GLN A 988 40.09 22.08 -2.94
N VAL A 989 40.80 23.21 -3.07
CA VAL A 989 42.00 23.33 -3.91
C VAL A 989 43.22 23.71 -3.08
N SER A 990 44.41 23.36 -3.58
CA SER A 990 45.69 23.70 -2.95
C SER A 990 46.81 23.79 -3.99
N ASP A 991 47.76 24.73 -3.83
CA ASP A 991 48.99 24.75 -4.64
C ASP A 991 50.09 23.83 -4.08
N ASN A 992 50.05 23.50 -2.78
CA ASN A 992 51.12 22.79 -2.07
C ASN A 992 50.69 21.45 -1.44
N GLY A 993 49.42 21.09 -1.54
CA GLY A 993 48.84 19.84 -1.01
C GLY A 993 48.67 19.81 0.51
N SER A 994 48.96 20.92 1.21
CA SER A 994 48.92 21.02 2.68
C SER A 994 48.00 22.14 3.17
N THR A 995 47.95 23.27 2.47
CA THR A 995 47.07 24.41 2.76
C THR A 995 45.90 24.39 1.79
N TRP A 996 44.68 24.28 2.31
CA TRP A 996 43.49 24.04 1.50
C TRP A 996 42.52 25.21 1.56
N THR A 997 41.97 25.57 0.41
CA THR A 997 40.87 26.54 0.29
C THR A 997 39.62 25.80 -0.15
N THR A 998 38.55 25.88 0.65
CA THR A 998 37.24 25.34 0.26
C THR A 998 36.60 26.24 -0.81
N VAL A 999 36.24 25.62 -1.93
CA VAL A 999 35.64 26.31 -3.08
C VAL A 999 34.17 25.91 -3.28
N TYR A 1000 33.73 24.83 -2.65
CA TYR A 1000 32.34 24.42 -2.58
C TYR A 1000 32.09 23.57 -1.33
N SER A 1001 30.86 23.62 -0.80
CA SER A 1001 30.41 22.75 0.29
C SER A 1001 28.92 22.43 0.15
N THR A 1002 28.53 21.23 0.53
CA THR A 1002 27.13 20.83 0.66
C THR A 1002 26.94 19.99 1.92
N THR A 1003 25.71 19.99 2.45
CA THR A 1003 25.24 19.12 3.54
C THR A 1003 24.02 18.28 3.14
N THR A 1004 23.61 18.40 1.89
CA THR A 1004 22.37 17.85 1.33
C THR A 1004 22.64 17.05 0.06
N GLY A 1005 23.87 16.54 -0.11
CA GLY A 1005 24.23 15.65 -1.21
C GLY A 1005 23.28 14.47 -1.31
N SER A 1006 22.95 14.08 -2.54
CA SER A 1006 21.92 13.07 -2.85
C SER A 1006 22.46 11.85 -3.59
N GLY A 1007 23.78 11.75 -3.79
CA GLY A 1007 24.39 10.72 -4.63
C GLY A 1007 24.12 10.93 -6.12
N GLY A 1008 24.31 9.88 -6.93
CA GLY A 1008 24.21 9.95 -8.39
C GLY A 1008 25.38 10.71 -9.02
N VAL A 1009 25.12 11.57 -10.00
CA VAL A 1009 26.16 12.45 -10.56
C VAL A 1009 25.97 13.89 -10.08
N ASP A 1010 26.99 14.42 -9.39
CA ASP A 1010 27.07 15.83 -9.04
C ASP A 1010 28.03 16.54 -10.01
N THR A 1011 27.56 17.65 -10.60
CA THR A 1011 28.41 18.56 -11.37
C THR A 1011 28.40 19.92 -10.68
N VAL A 1012 29.57 20.35 -10.22
CA VAL A 1012 29.74 21.55 -9.41
C VAL A 1012 30.57 22.57 -10.18
N ASP A 1013 29.98 23.74 -10.41
CA ASP A 1013 30.70 24.89 -10.95
C ASP A 1013 31.57 25.53 -9.86
N VAL A 1014 32.84 25.73 -10.18
CA VAL A 1014 33.80 26.39 -9.32
C VAL A 1014 34.60 27.42 -10.13
N ASN A 1015 35.19 28.40 -9.45
CA ASN A 1015 36.12 29.32 -10.09
C ASN A 1015 37.36 29.47 -9.23
N ALA A 1016 38.27 28.52 -9.39
CA ALA A 1016 39.44 28.40 -8.54
C ALA A 1016 40.68 28.03 -9.35
N SER A 1017 41.83 28.03 -8.70
CA SER A 1017 43.07 27.48 -9.25
C SER A 1017 43.84 26.74 -8.17
N GLY A 1018 44.51 25.67 -8.56
CA GLY A 1018 45.31 24.86 -7.66
C GLY A 1018 45.99 23.72 -8.39
N ARG A 1019 47.05 23.17 -7.78
CA ARG A 1019 47.70 21.95 -8.26
C ARG A 1019 47.00 20.69 -7.77
N TYR A 1020 46.48 20.74 -6.55
CA TYR A 1020 45.76 19.64 -5.92
C TYR A 1020 44.28 19.99 -5.79
N VAL A 1021 43.43 19.02 -6.05
CA VAL A 1021 41.98 19.12 -5.79
C VAL A 1021 41.59 17.97 -4.87
N ARG A 1022 40.83 18.26 -3.81
CA ARG A 1022 40.39 17.29 -2.80
C ARG A 1022 38.88 17.38 -2.60
N VAL A 1023 38.24 16.22 -2.51
CA VAL A 1023 36.89 16.09 -1.94
C VAL A 1023 37.05 15.63 -0.50
N ASN A 1024 36.73 16.51 0.45
CA ASN A 1024 36.74 16.22 1.87
C ASN A 1024 35.32 15.87 2.32
N LEU A 1025 35.11 14.60 2.65
CA LEU A 1025 33.82 13.96 2.89
C LEU A 1025 33.57 13.92 4.40
N THR A 1026 32.56 14.64 4.88
CA THR A 1026 32.35 14.88 6.31
C THR A 1026 31.14 14.16 6.89
N GLN A 1027 30.20 13.72 6.05
CA GLN A 1027 29.08 12.88 6.48
C GLN A 1027 28.64 11.93 5.36
N ARG A 1028 28.59 10.62 5.65
CA ARG A 1028 28.04 9.64 4.71
C ARG A 1028 26.54 9.81 4.49
N GLY A 1029 26.08 9.52 3.27
CA GLY A 1029 24.67 9.42 2.92
C GLY A 1029 24.05 8.05 3.19
N THR A 1030 24.88 7.03 3.39
CA THR A 1030 24.45 5.65 3.68
C THR A 1030 25.24 5.08 4.86
N ALA A 1031 24.92 3.86 5.29
CA ALA A 1031 25.72 3.15 6.31
C ALA A 1031 27.10 2.70 5.80
N TYR A 1032 27.31 2.64 4.48
CA TYR A 1032 28.54 2.19 3.83
C TYR A 1032 29.56 3.34 3.68
N GLY A 1033 30.84 3.01 3.47
CA GLY A 1033 31.88 4.00 3.14
C GLY A 1033 31.55 4.82 1.89
N TYR A 1034 32.25 5.93 1.65
CA TYR A 1034 32.05 6.74 0.44
C TYR A 1034 32.56 6.00 -0.78
N SER A 1035 31.88 6.12 -1.93
CA SER A 1035 32.35 5.50 -3.16
C SER A 1035 32.11 6.34 -4.41
N LEU A 1036 33.14 6.45 -5.24
CA LEU A 1036 33.13 7.23 -6.48
C LEU A 1036 33.57 6.38 -7.67
N TYR A 1037 32.72 6.31 -8.68
CA TYR A 1037 33.07 5.88 -10.03
C TYR A 1037 33.93 6.92 -10.75
N GLU A 1038 33.71 8.21 -10.52
CA GLU A 1038 34.45 9.29 -11.19
C GLU A 1038 34.67 10.50 -10.26
N PHE A 1039 35.86 11.10 -10.36
CA PHE A 1039 36.30 12.37 -9.78
C PHE A 1039 36.97 13.19 -10.88
N GLY A 1040 36.15 13.75 -11.76
CA GLY A 1040 36.60 14.58 -12.88
C GLY A 1040 36.86 16.02 -12.44
N VAL A 1041 37.97 16.60 -12.91
CA VAL A 1041 38.35 18.00 -12.69
C VAL A 1041 38.50 18.66 -14.05
N TYR A 1042 37.67 19.65 -14.37
CA TYR A 1042 37.61 20.26 -15.70
C TYR A 1042 38.16 21.69 -15.69
N ALA A 1043 39.01 21.97 -16.68
CA ALA A 1043 39.71 23.24 -16.87
C ALA A 1043 39.41 23.86 -18.24
#